data_AF-A0A1J4KX13-F1
#
_entry.id   AF-A0A1J4KX13-F1
#
_cell.length_a   1.000
_cell.length_b   1.000
_cell.length_c   1.000
_cell.angle_alpha   90.00
_cell.angle_beta   90.00
_cell.angle_gamma   90.00
#
_symmetry.space_group_name_H-M   'P 1'
#
loop_
_entity.id
_entity.type
_entity.pdbx_description
1 polymer ?
#
loop_
_entity_poly.entity_id
_entity_poly.type
_entity_poly.pdbx_seq_one_letter_code
_entity_poly.pdbx_strand_id
1 'polypeptide(L)'
;MIFLQDICEYYITFGFVFSHLFPEEPILCEVFNRITQHVIVYNLYQDFNIDIKTVFSSFKKYKDKKLELNLAVFENIEERYKSTVFRSAELRKRKLVILIRQFIAAVETDRSLLFTKYPVALALLGYSNFEIRTSFRLKESRPNIEFYEPEIMELINFHSYLATIVIRNSYDLRRFFIFNLREYDANYLDTLTHSYSLKRKICDNIEQLIVALRSIDITQFDQDTNYDLYPCLSFLRTINSELNSHSTSHGISHLEPLHQLLSGVFFRINIYQNTYDFILEISKIHTYWQHITNLEALVKDSNSSSSRFDISIFRLAHFYGCDLDGSGELPDFKQSIDDHYDRMIKLLSSHLVKNFKILQNEGYGVLKEQMSVKNILNCSDDKFPGSESTMSKRSRFRPAYHALIKLTQIFTISYEIGIINVVGSEHNLHDELLKSVQFSVLHSLEDNVKPPTEMRKELSTIKWTFQLLANAACICYKDAFDANMEALIISSDSKTIGPVLQTYIDKYTYIANEDLKTAYYSNILETFVSSSDKSKLVYFISKPALLKLQQIIGTKGCLSIFQSLTTTFAKLFNDFLSSASKLSSKEESNIKNGFISSPDSDKYIKLVCHLGAILKLREMFRQYTGINDMMPHEDGSLLKEIKRNESLKYLQDNRISQFIGALFSCQYWENFEYDVAHDAIKDNSHLLGKVLDVICGTLIALKKLVAPDLFYIDYFKKMFIAIGKGRDIFANNKKVNFPYLVLLLAGDHIIKSSCYADYSSIENLVSYQYIRSLYTTRITRYMKEVEAPVKSKKKEKEKKDQKERDKKEKKEKEKKERKERRDRKKKKSSK
;
A
#
# COMPACT_ATOMS: atom_id res chain seq x y z
N MET A 1 -40.11 -32.20 -4.81
CA MET A 1 -40.04 -30.88 -5.45
C MET A 1 -38.82 -30.93 -6.37
N ILE A 2 -38.90 -30.44 -7.60
CA ILE A 2 -37.81 -30.55 -8.57
C ILE A 2 -37.30 -29.13 -8.87
N PHE A 3 -36.00 -28.90 -8.79
CA PHE A 3 -35.40 -27.57 -8.97
C PHE A 3 -35.16 -27.28 -10.46
N LEU A 4 -35.10 -26.01 -10.86
CA LEU A 4 -35.00 -25.65 -12.29
C LEU A 4 -33.83 -26.35 -13.00
N GLN A 5 -32.68 -26.41 -12.32
CA GLN A 5 -31.49 -27.10 -12.83
C GLN A 5 -31.79 -28.58 -13.09
N ASP A 6 -32.34 -29.28 -12.09
CA ASP A 6 -32.67 -30.70 -12.17
C ASP A 6 -33.78 -30.96 -13.19
N ILE A 7 -34.77 -30.06 -13.31
CA ILE A 7 -35.81 -30.13 -14.34
C ILE A 7 -35.16 -30.07 -15.72
N CYS A 8 -34.28 -29.11 -15.95
CA CYS A 8 -33.56 -28.97 -17.21
C CYS A 8 -32.71 -30.21 -17.51
N GLU A 9 -31.95 -30.70 -16.52
CA GLU A 9 -31.09 -31.88 -16.65
C GLU A 9 -31.91 -33.15 -16.91
N TYR A 10 -32.95 -33.44 -16.11
CA TYR A 10 -33.85 -34.56 -16.32
C TYR A 10 -34.55 -34.51 -17.66
N TYR A 11 -34.96 -33.32 -18.11
CA TYR A 11 -35.58 -33.17 -19.42
C TYR A 11 -34.58 -33.38 -20.57
N ILE A 12 -33.32 -32.97 -20.38
CA ILE A 12 -32.23 -33.27 -21.31
C ILE A 12 -31.99 -34.79 -21.37
N THR A 13 -31.90 -35.46 -20.22
CA THR A 13 -31.75 -36.92 -20.13
C THR A 13 -32.94 -37.64 -20.76
N PHE A 14 -34.17 -37.20 -20.47
CA PHE A 14 -35.38 -37.71 -21.09
C PHE A 14 -35.30 -37.59 -22.61
N GLY A 15 -34.87 -36.44 -23.13
CA GLY A 15 -34.69 -36.26 -24.56
C GLY A 15 -33.60 -37.12 -25.18
N PHE A 16 -32.52 -37.44 -24.45
CA PHE A 16 -31.51 -38.39 -24.91
C PHE A 16 -32.07 -39.82 -25.01
N VAL A 17 -32.86 -40.25 -24.04
CA VAL A 17 -33.41 -41.63 -23.99
C VAL A 17 -34.62 -41.80 -24.91
N PHE A 18 -35.57 -40.87 -24.82
CA PHE A 18 -36.88 -40.91 -25.49
C PHE A 18 -36.95 -40.01 -26.72
N SER A 19 -35.82 -39.80 -27.39
CA SER A 19 -35.70 -38.95 -28.58
C SER A 19 -36.70 -39.29 -29.70
N HIS A 20 -37.21 -40.53 -29.74
CA HIS A 20 -38.19 -41.03 -30.69
C HIS A 20 -39.59 -40.43 -30.55
N LEU A 21 -39.93 -39.83 -29.39
CA LEU A 21 -41.22 -39.20 -29.15
C LEU A 21 -41.30 -37.77 -29.72
N PHE A 22 -40.16 -37.15 -30.07
CA PHE A 22 -40.14 -35.76 -30.54
C PHE A 22 -40.89 -35.50 -31.86
N PRO A 23 -40.92 -36.41 -32.84
CA PRO A 23 -41.76 -36.26 -34.03
C PRO A 23 -43.25 -36.44 -33.74
N GLU A 24 -43.61 -37.23 -32.73
CA GLU A 24 -45.00 -37.54 -32.36
C GLU A 24 -45.62 -36.44 -31.49
N GLU A 25 -44.80 -35.80 -30.64
CA GLU A 25 -45.21 -34.78 -29.68
C GLU A 25 -44.44 -33.47 -29.88
N PRO A 26 -44.94 -32.53 -30.72
CA PRO A 26 -44.21 -31.32 -31.10
C PRO A 26 -43.93 -30.38 -29.92
N ILE A 27 -44.81 -30.38 -28.91
CA ILE A 27 -44.62 -29.59 -27.68
C ILE A 27 -43.38 -30.06 -26.93
N LEU A 28 -43.15 -31.38 -26.86
CA LEU A 28 -41.98 -31.93 -26.16
C LEU A 28 -40.68 -31.52 -26.87
N CYS A 29 -40.69 -31.55 -28.20
CA CYS A 29 -39.59 -31.09 -29.03
C CYS A 29 -39.33 -29.59 -28.87
N GLU A 30 -40.38 -28.75 -28.81
CA GLU A 30 -40.24 -27.32 -28.59
C GLU A 30 -39.60 -27.00 -27.23
N VAL A 31 -40.08 -27.64 -26.15
CA VAL A 31 -39.51 -27.48 -24.80
C VAL A 31 -38.06 -27.94 -24.78
N PHE A 32 -37.74 -29.06 -25.43
CA PHE A 32 -36.38 -29.57 -25.53
C PHE A 32 -35.44 -28.57 -26.23
N ASN A 33 -35.90 -28.01 -27.34
CA ASN A 33 -35.16 -27.01 -28.11
C ASN A 33 -34.95 -25.72 -27.30
N ARG A 34 -35.93 -25.29 -26.50
CA ARG A 34 -35.77 -24.13 -25.60
C ARG A 34 -34.75 -24.39 -24.49
N ILE A 35 -34.78 -25.57 -23.87
CA ILE A 35 -33.83 -25.92 -22.79
C ILE A 35 -32.40 -26.00 -23.35
N THR A 36 -32.21 -26.70 -24.47
CA THR A 36 -30.87 -26.88 -25.10
C THR A 36 -30.30 -25.60 -25.73
N GLN A 37 -31.13 -24.56 -25.94
CA GLN A 37 -30.64 -23.22 -26.26
C GLN A 37 -30.01 -22.52 -25.05
N HIS A 38 -30.50 -22.81 -23.84
CA HIS A 38 -30.01 -22.20 -22.60
C HIS A 38 -28.92 -23.04 -21.92
N VAL A 39 -28.97 -24.37 -22.05
CA VAL A 39 -28.02 -25.31 -21.49
C VAL A 39 -27.33 -26.02 -22.64
N ILE A 40 -26.09 -25.63 -22.94
CA ILE A 40 -25.28 -26.22 -24.03
C ILE A 40 -24.40 -27.36 -23.51
N VAL A 41 -24.03 -27.27 -22.23
CA VAL A 41 -23.14 -28.19 -21.54
C VAL A 41 -23.96 -28.91 -20.49
N TYR A 42 -23.99 -30.23 -20.57
CA TYR A 42 -24.67 -31.11 -19.64
C TYR A 42 -23.66 -31.67 -18.64
N ASN A 43 -23.99 -31.65 -17.36
CA ASN A 43 -23.15 -32.22 -16.32
C ASN A 43 -23.65 -33.64 -16.04
N LEU A 44 -22.76 -34.62 -16.19
CA LEU A 44 -23.08 -36.00 -15.87
C LEU A 44 -22.91 -36.27 -14.39
N TYR A 45 -21.76 -35.88 -13.85
CA TYR A 45 -21.41 -36.07 -12.46
C TYR A 45 -20.28 -35.13 -12.05
N GLN A 46 -20.40 -34.49 -10.89
CA GLN A 46 -19.42 -33.56 -10.31
C GLN A 46 -18.82 -32.56 -11.32
N ASP A 47 -17.52 -32.66 -11.63
CA ASP A 47 -16.79 -31.80 -12.57
C ASP A 47 -16.82 -32.34 -14.02
N PHE A 48 -17.43 -33.50 -14.25
CA PHE A 48 -17.51 -34.13 -15.56
C PHE A 48 -18.65 -33.56 -16.41
N ASN A 49 -18.27 -32.64 -17.30
CA ASN A 49 -19.16 -31.93 -18.21
C ASN A 49 -19.05 -32.47 -19.64
N ILE A 50 -20.19 -32.65 -20.30
CA ILE A 50 -20.26 -33.04 -21.72
C ILE A 50 -21.03 -32.01 -22.53
N ASP A 51 -20.48 -31.69 -23.69
CA ASP A 51 -21.14 -30.91 -24.72
C ASP A 51 -22.32 -31.66 -25.34
N ILE A 52 -23.53 -31.10 -25.23
CA ILE A 52 -24.77 -31.70 -25.75
C ILE A 52 -24.66 -31.95 -27.27
N LYS A 53 -23.96 -31.09 -28.02
CA LYS A 53 -23.74 -31.29 -29.47
C LYS A 53 -22.92 -32.55 -29.75
N THR A 54 -21.91 -32.83 -28.93
CA THR A 54 -21.08 -34.03 -29.03
C THR A 54 -21.87 -35.29 -28.72
N VAL A 55 -22.75 -35.25 -27.72
CA VAL A 55 -23.65 -36.36 -27.39
C VAL A 55 -24.58 -36.66 -28.55
N PHE A 56 -25.27 -35.65 -29.08
CA PHE A 56 -26.21 -35.83 -30.19
C PHE A 56 -25.54 -36.27 -31.50
N SER A 57 -24.38 -35.72 -31.83
CA SER A 57 -23.62 -36.17 -33.00
C SER A 57 -23.16 -37.62 -32.89
N SER A 58 -22.90 -38.11 -31.67
CA SER A 58 -22.56 -39.52 -31.42
C SER A 58 -23.80 -40.42 -31.51
N PHE A 59 -24.95 -40.00 -30.97
CA PHE A 59 -26.23 -40.72 -31.14
C PHE A 59 -26.64 -40.82 -32.62
N LYS A 60 -26.39 -39.78 -33.43
CA LYS A 60 -26.64 -39.78 -34.88
C LYS A 60 -25.90 -40.92 -35.60
N LYS A 61 -24.66 -41.21 -35.19
CA LYS A 61 -23.86 -42.30 -35.79
C LYS A 61 -24.37 -43.69 -35.42
N TYR A 62 -25.15 -43.83 -34.35
CA TYR A 62 -25.58 -45.12 -33.81
C TYR A 62 -27.04 -45.46 -34.16
N LYS A 63 -27.92 -44.45 -34.25
CA LYS A 63 -29.32 -44.63 -34.64
C LYS A 63 -29.52 -44.32 -36.14
N ASP A 64 -29.15 -45.27 -37.00
CA ASP A 64 -29.44 -45.19 -38.42
C ASP A 64 -30.96 -45.23 -38.73
N LYS A 65 -31.41 -44.30 -39.58
CA LYS A 65 -32.60 -44.33 -40.47
C LYS A 65 -34.04 -44.25 -39.93
N LYS A 66 -34.34 -44.16 -38.63
CA LYS A 66 -35.75 -44.04 -38.15
C LYS A 66 -36.12 -42.76 -37.38
N LEU A 67 -35.20 -41.83 -37.20
CA LEU A 67 -35.41 -40.62 -36.41
C LEU A 67 -35.14 -39.38 -37.25
N GLU A 68 -36.19 -38.79 -37.83
CA GLU A 68 -36.16 -37.47 -38.46
C GLU A 68 -36.10 -36.36 -37.39
N LEU A 69 -35.05 -36.36 -36.58
CA LEU A 69 -34.75 -35.23 -35.72
C LEU A 69 -34.14 -34.11 -36.56
N ASN A 70 -34.77 -32.93 -36.55
CA ASN A 70 -34.23 -31.75 -37.24
C ASN A 70 -32.95 -31.27 -36.53
N LEU A 71 -31.81 -31.77 -37.01
CA LEU A 71 -30.49 -31.51 -36.42
C LEU A 71 -29.96 -30.08 -36.68
N ALA A 72 -30.62 -29.29 -37.52
CA ALA A 72 -30.24 -27.91 -37.81
C ALA A 72 -30.26 -27.02 -36.54
N VAL A 73 -31.05 -27.43 -35.53
CA VAL A 73 -31.05 -26.77 -34.21
C VAL A 73 -29.69 -26.97 -33.52
N PHE A 74 -29.11 -28.17 -33.56
CA PHE A 74 -27.85 -28.54 -32.88
C PHE A 74 -26.59 -28.05 -33.60
N GLU A 75 -26.63 -27.98 -34.93
CA GLU A 75 -25.51 -27.50 -35.73
C GLU A 75 -25.21 -26.02 -35.44
N ASN A 76 -26.26 -25.21 -35.19
CA ASN A 76 -26.20 -23.77 -34.95
C ASN A 76 -26.39 -23.32 -33.48
N ILE A 77 -26.35 -24.25 -32.49
CA ILE A 77 -26.56 -23.90 -31.05
C ILE A 77 -25.63 -22.79 -30.59
N GLU A 78 -24.36 -22.85 -31.00
CA GLU A 78 -23.35 -21.89 -30.57
C GLU A 78 -23.62 -20.48 -31.13
N GLU A 79 -23.95 -20.36 -32.43
CA GLU A 79 -24.30 -19.08 -33.05
C GLU A 79 -25.60 -18.50 -32.46
N ARG A 80 -26.59 -19.36 -32.18
CA ARG A 80 -27.84 -18.96 -31.51
C ARG A 80 -27.60 -18.48 -30.09
N TYR A 81 -26.75 -19.19 -29.33
CA TYR A 81 -26.39 -18.78 -27.98
C TYR A 81 -25.70 -17.41 -27.98
N LYS A 82 -24.69 -17.24 -28.84
CA LYS A 82 -23.95 -15.97 -28.98
C LYS A 82 -24.85 -14.80 -29.40
N SER A 83 -25.80 -15.03 -30.30
CA SER A 83 -26.65 -13.96 -30.86
C SER A 83 -27.81 -13.54 -29.96
N THR A 84 -28.38 -14.45 -29.17
CA THR A 84 -29.65 -14.18 -28.43
C THR A 84 -29.56 -14.53 -26.94
N VAL A 85 -29.06 -15.71 -26.60
CA VAL A 85 -29.11 -16.22 -25.22
C VAL A 85 -28.09 -15.54 -24.33
N PHE A 86 -26.88 -15.28 -24.81
CA PHE A 86 -25.79 -14.68 -24.04
C PHE A 86 -26.21 -13.34 -23.42
N ARG A 87 -26.76 -12.43 -24.23
CA ARG A 87 -27.29 -11.13 -23.75
C ARG A 87 -28.44 -11.28 -22.76
N SER A 88 -29.30 -12.28 -22.97
CA SER A 88 -30.40 -12.56 -22.06
C SER A 88 -29.91 -13.07 -20.70
N ALA A 89 -28.88 -13.92 -20.69
CA ALA A 89 -28.26 -14.44 -19.47
C ALA A 89 -27.54 -13.33 -18.68
N GLU A 90 -26.80 -12.44 -19.36
CA GLU A 90 -26.22 -11.22 -18.77
C GLU A 90 -27.27 -10.37 -18.04
N LEU A 91 -28.39 -10.07 -18.71
CA LEU A 91 -29.49 -9.32 -18.12
C LEU A 91 -30.13 -10.05 -16.93
N ARG A 92 -30.29 -11.38 -17.00
CA ARG A 92 -30.83 -12.18 -15.90
C ARG A 92 -29.90 -12.16 -14.68
N LYS A 93 -28.59 -12.34 -14.86
CA LYS A 93 -27.57 -12.25 -13.80
C LYS A 93 -27.64 -10.89 -13.09
N ARG A 94 -27.62 -9.78 -13.83
CA ARG A 94 -27.76 -8.42 -13.26
C ARG A 94 -29.08 -8.22 -12.53
N LYS A 95 -30.19 -8.70 -13.09
CA LYS A 95 -31.51 -8.60 -12.45
C LYS A 95 -31.57 -9.41 -11.16
N LEU A 96 -31.01 -10.61 -11.13
CA LEU A 96 -30.94 -11.46 -9.95
C LEU A 96 -30.13 -10.79 -8.83
N VAL A 97 -28.97 -10.19 -9.14
CA VAL A 97 -28.20 -9.38 -8.17
C VAL A 97 -29.10 -8.33 -7.51
N ILE A 98 -29.82 -7.54 -8.30
CA ILE A 98 -30.69 -6.47 -7.79
C ILE A 98 -31.83 -7.06 -6.94
N LEU A 99 -32.49 -8.11 -7.41
CA LEU A 99 -33.62 -8.74 -6.71
C LEU A 99 -33.20 -9.37 -5.39
N ILE A 100 -32.09 -10.10 -5.36
CA ILE A 100 -31.56 -10.72 -4.14
C ILE A 100 -31.18 -9.63 -3.15
N ARG A 101 -30.46 -8.60 -3.59
CA ARG A 101 -30.07 -7.48 -2.72
C ARG A 101 -31.27 -6.75 -2.13
N GLN A 102 -32.31 -6.49 -2.92
CA GLN A 102 -33.55 -5.88 -2.44
C GLN A 102 -34.29 -6.77 -1.44
N PHE A 103 -34.35 -8.08 -1.71
CA PHE A 103 -34.97 -9.04 -0.81
C PHE A 103 -34.24 -9.11 0.53
N ILE A 104 -32.90 -9.19 0.51
CA ILE A 104 -32.07 -9.19 1.71
C ILE A 104 -32.29 -7.92 2.53
N ALA A 105 -32.22 -6.74 1.89
CA ALA A 105 -32.44 -5.47 2.57
C ALA A 105 -33.85 -5.37 3.20
N ALA A 106 -34.86 -5.92 2.53
CA ALA A 106 -36.22 -5.99 3.08
C ALA A 106 -36.30 -6.92 4.30
N VAL A 107 -35.65 -8.10 4.24
CA VAL A 107 -35.59 -9.06 5.35
C VAL A 107 -34.80 -8.52 6.55
N GLU A 108 -33.73 -7.76 6.31
CA GLU A 108 -32.97 -7.09 7.38
C GLU A 108 -33.80 -6.02 8.09
N THR A 109 -34.69 -5.36 7.36
CA THR A 109 -35.62 -4.36 7.91
C THR A 109 -36.78 -5.02 8.65
N ASP A 110 -37.37 -6.07 8.07
CA ASP A 110 -38.47 -6.86 8.64
C ASP A 110 -38.23 -8.36 8.42
N ARG A 111 -37.81 -9.04 9.48
CA ARG A 111 -37.50 -10.48 9.43
C ARG A 111 -38.71 -11.35 9.10
N SER A 112 -39.94 -10.89 9.36
CA SER A 112 -41.16 -11.66 9.08
C SER A 112 -41.36 -11.95 7.58
N LEU A 113 -40.77 -11.11 6.72
CA LEU A 113 -40.79 -11.27 5.27
C LEU A 113 -40.05 -12.53 4.82
N LEU A 114 -39.00 -12.96 5.53
CA LEU A 114 -38.29 -14.20 5.19
C LEU A 114 -39.23 -15.41 5.23
N PHE A 115 -40.11 -15.45 6.24
CA PHE A 115 -41.04 -16.57 6.45
C PHE A 115 -42.25 -16.47 5.52
N THR A 116 -42.90 -15.30 5.48
CA THR A 116 -44.11 -15.09 4.66
C THR A 116 -43.83 -15.08 3.16
N LYS A 117 -42.60 -14.75 2.74
CA LYS A 117 -42.13 -14.78 1.35
C LYS A 117 -41.04 -15.84 1.13
N TYR A 118 -41.00 -16.88 1.95
CA TYR A 118 -40.04 -17.97 1.82
C TYR A 118 -39.92 -18.56 0.40
N PRO A 119 -41.03 -18.81 -0.34
CA PRO A 119 -40.95 -19.28 -1.72
C PRO A 119 -40.16 -18.35 -2.66
N VAL A 120 -40.18 -17.03 -2.40
CA VAL A 120 -39.40 -16.06 -3.17
C VAL A 120 -37.91 -16.23 -2.89
N ALA A 121 -37.52 -16.42 -1.63
CA ALA A 121 -36.14 -16.70 -1.26
C ALA A 121 -35.60 -17.97 -1.96
N LEU A 122 -36.40 -19.04 -1.96
CA LEU A 122 -36.05 -20.29 -2.64
C LEU A 122 -35.92 -20.11 -4.16
N ALA A 123 -36.85 -19.39 -4.78
CA ALA A 123 -36.81 -19.10 -6.21
C ALA A 123 -35.55 -18.29 -6.57
N LEU A 124 -35.21 -17.29 -5.77
CA LEU A 124 -34.00 -16.50 -5.96
C LEU A 124 -32.73 -17.35 -5.83
N LEU A 125 -32.66 -18.26 -4.84
CA LEU A 125 -31.55 -19.21 -4.69
C LEU A 125 -31.45 -20.16 -5.90
N GLY A 126 -32.57 -20.74 -6.34
CA GLY A 126 -32.60 -21.66 -7.47
C GLY A 126 -32.21 -21.00 -8.80
N TYR A 127 -32.74 -19.82 -9.09
CA TYR A 127 -32.40 -19.08 -10.32
C TYR A 127 -30.96 -18.57 -10.32
N SER A 128 -30.45 -18.08 -9.18
CA SER A 128 -29.05 -17.65 -9.10
C SER A 128 -28.09 -18.83 -9.22
N ASN A 129 -28.40 -19.97 -8.58
CA ASN A 129 -27.61 -21.19 -8.74
C ASN A 129 -27.56 -21.67 -10.20
N PHE A 130 -28.71 -21.69 -10.89
CA PHE A 130 -28.81 -22.05 -12.31
C PHE A 130 -27.87 -21.19 -13.18
N GLU A 131 -27.92 -19.87 -13.03
CA GLU A 131 -27.07 -18.94 -13.82
C GLU A 131 -25.58 -19.09 -13.46
N ILE A 132 -25.22 -19.22 -12.18
CA ILE A 132 -23.82 -19.40 -11.75
C ILE A 132 -23.23 -20.69 -12.33
N ARG A 133 -23.90 -21.82 -12.14
CA ARG A 133 -23.40 -23.13 -12.61
C ARG A 133 -23.35 -23.20 -14.13
N THR A 134 -24.33 -22.63 -14.82
CA THR A 134 -24.34 -22.62 -16.29
C THR A 134 -23.15 -21.84 -16.84
N SER A 135 -22.84 -20.67 -16.26
CA SER A 135 -21.64 -19.90 -16.65
C SER A 135 -20.33 -20.64 -16.36
N PHE A 136 -20.19 -21.28 -15.20
CA PHE A 136 -18.98 -22.06 -14.86
C PHE A 136 -18.75 -23.25 -15.78
N ARG A 137 -19.78 -24.08 -15.99
CA ARG A 137 -19.71 -25.24 -16.88
C ARG A 137 -19.41 -24.84 -18.32
N LEU A 138 -20.03 -23.78 -18.81
CA LEU A 138 -19.78 -23.29 -20.16
C LEU A 138 -18.35 -22.78 -20.31
N LYS A 139 -17.79 -22.11 -19.29
CA LYS A 139 -16.40 -21.66 -19.32
C LYS A 139 -15.41 -22.82 -19.34
N GLU A 140 -15.64 -23.84 -18.53
CA GLU A 140 -14.79 -25.04 -18.45
C GLU A 140 -14.78 -25.81 -19.77
N SER A 141 -15.96 -26.11 -20.31
CA SER A 141 -16.06 -26.95 -21.51
C SER A 141 -15.86 -26.18 -22.82
N ARG A 142 -16.18 -24.87 -22.86
CA ARG A 142 -16.11 -24.04 -24.08
C ARG A 142 -15.60 -22.61 -23.76
N PRO A 143 -14.31 -22.44 -23.43
CA PRO A 143 -13.76 -21.17 -22.94
C PRO A 143 -13.79 -20.02 -23.97
N ASN A 144 -13.96 -20.32 -25.26
CA ASN A 144 -14.05 -19.35 -26.36
C ASN A 144 -15.46 -18.73 -26.52
N ILE A 145 -16.46 -19.28 -25.83
CA ILE A 145 -17.86 -18.81 -25.90
C ILE A 145 -18.19 -17.91 -24.73
N GLU A 146 -17.81 -18.32 -23.51
CA GLU A 146 -18.10 -17.58 -22.29
C GLU A 146 -16.88 -16.80 -21.81
N PHE A 147 -17.06 -15.52 -21.52
CA PHE A 147 -16.12 -14.70 -20.78
C PHE A 147 -16.74 -14.38 -19.43
N TYR A 148 -15.97 -14.45 -18.36
CA TYR A 148 -16.49 -14.05 -17.06
C TYR A 148 -16.78 -12.57 -17.05
N GLU A 149 -18.05 -12.24 -16.83
CA GLU A 149 -18.49 -10.89 -16.60
C GLU A 149 -18.15 -10.49 -15.15
N PRO A 150 -17.82 -9.22 -14.91
CA PRO A 150 -17.52 -8.72 -13.55
C PRO A 150 -18.64 -9.07 -12.54
N GLU A 151 -19.90 -9.04 -12.96
CA GLU A 151 -21.06 -9.19 -12.09
C GLU A 151 -21.26 -10.61 -11.53
N ILE A 152 -20.56 -11.62 -12.06
CA ILE A 152 -20.69 -13.00 -11.53
C ILE A 152 -20.24 -13.09 -10.07
N MET A 153 -19.19 -12.37 -9.70
CA MET A 153 -18.70 -12.32 -8.30
C MET A 153 -19.69 -11.62 -7.38
N GLU A 154 -20.36 -10.58 -7.86
CA GLU A 154 -21.41 -9.90 -7.10
C GLU A 154 -22.62 -10.83 -6.89
N LEU A 155 -23.00 -11.61 -7.92
CA LEU A 155 -24.05 -12.61 -7.82
C LEU A 155 -23.70 -13.73 -6.84
N ILE A 156 -22.45 -14.24 -6.86
CA ILE A 156 -21.97 -15.24 -5.90
C ILE A 156 -22.02 -14.71 -4.47
N ASN A 157 -21.62 -13.46 -4.24
CA ASN A 157 -21.70 -12.84 -2.92
C ASN A 157 -23.14 -12.79 -2.40
N PHE A 158 -24.08 -12.30 -3.20
CA PHE A 158 -25.48 -12.19 -2.77
C PHE A 158 -26.19 -13.56 -2.69
N HIS A 159 -25.87 -14.49 -3.59
CA HIS A 159 -26.37 -15.87 -3.53
C HIS A 159 -25.94 -16.55 -2.22
N SER A 160 -24.64 -16.53 -1.93
CA SER A 160 -24.09 -17.13 -0.71
C SER A 160 -24.59 -16.44 0.56
N TYR A 161 -24.79 -15.12 0.51
CA TYR A 161 -25.35 -14.38 1.64
C TYR A 161 -26.82 -14.75 1.90
N LEU A 162 -27.65 -14.82 0.85
CA LEU A 162 -29.04 -15.26 0.97
C LEU A 162 -29.13 -16.68 1.55
N ALA A 163 -28.33 -17.61 1.03
CA ALA A 163 -28.29 -18.98 1.54
C ALA A 163 -27.96 -19.02 3.04
N THR A 164 -26.96 -18.23 3.46
CA THR A 164 -26.54 -18.11 4.86
C THR A 164 -27.65 -17.55 5.75
N ILE A 165 -28.32 -16.47 5.32
CA ILE A 165 -29.46 -15.89 6.07
C ILE A 165 -30.57 -16.92 6.25
N VAL A 166 -30.93 -17.63 5.19
CA VAL A 166 -32.02 -18.60 5.23
C VAL A 166 -31.66 -19.77 6.17
N ILE A 167 -30.44 -20.30 6.07
CA ILE A 167 -29.94 -21.37 6.94
C ILE A 167 -29.89 -20.92 8.41
N ARG A 168 -29.39 -19.71 8.68
CA ARG A 168 -29.30 -19.16 10.05
C ARG A 168 -30.65 -19.04 10.75
N ASN A 169 -31.73 -18.83 9.98
CA ASN A 169 -33.09 -18.71 10.52
C ASN A 169 -33.89 -20.02 10.41
N SER A 170 -33.22 -21.19 10.33
CA SER A 170 -33.90 -22.50 10.19
C SER A 170 -34.87 -22.80 11.33
N TYR A 171 -34.55 -22.42 12.58
CA TYR A 171 -35.44 -22.63 13.73
C TYR A 171 -36.76 -21.87 13.56
N ASP A 172 -36.69 -20.58 13.25
CA ASP A 172 -37.88 -19.74 13.05
C ASP A 172 -38.70 -20.18 11.84
N LEU A 173 -38.04 -20.66 10.79
CA LEU A 173 -38.71 -21.28 9.63
C LEU A 173 -39.49 -22.54 10.03
N ARG A 174 -38.87 -23.43 10.80
CA ARG A 174 -39.54 -24.65 11.32
C ARG A 174 -40.75 -24.30 12.17
N ARG A 175 -40.59 -23.33 13.09
CA ARG A 175 -41.66 -22.80 13.93
C ARG A 175 -42.83 -22.27 13.09
N PHE A 176 -42.52 -21.46 12.07
CA PHE A 176 -43.53 -20.91 11.15
C PHE A 176 -44.28 -22.00 10.38
N PHE A 177 -43.61 -23.06 9.93
CA PHE A 177 -44.29 -24.14 9.20
C PHE A 177 -45.11 -25.06 10.09
N ILE A 178 -44.69 -25.33 11.34
CA ILE A 178 -45.54 -26.03 12.32
C ILE A 178 -46.86 -25.28 12.53
N PHE A 179 -46.78 -23.96 12.74
CA PHE A 179 -47.97 -23.13 12.90
C PHE A 179 -48.92 -23.28 11.70
N ASN A 180 -48.39 -23.18 10.48
CA ASN A 180 -49.22 -23.29 9.27
C ASN A 180 -49.83 -24.69 9.07
N LEU A 181 -49.08 -25.74 9.38
CA LEU A 181 -49.54 -27.13 9.26
C LEU A 181 -50.76 -27.39 10.15
N ARG A 182 -50.74 -26.88 11.39
CA ARG A 182 -51.84 -27.04 12.35
C ARG A 182 -53.03 -26.13 12.05
N GLU A 183 -52.78 -24.83 11.93
CA GLU A 183 -53.84 -23.81 11.94
C GLU A 183 -54.55 -23.68 10.60
N TYR A 184 -53.83 -23.86 9.49
CA TYR A 184 -54.39 -23.69 8.15
C TYR A 184 -54.53 -25.02 7.43
N ASP A 185 -53.43 -25.75 7.24
CA ASP A 185 -53.41 -26.89 6.32
C ASP A 185 -54.36 -28.01 6.71
N ALA A 186 -54.34 -28.42 7.99
CA ALA A 186 -55.22 -29.47 8.47
C ALA A 186 -56.70 -29.11 8.28
N ASN A 187 -57.08 -27.85 8.55
CA ASN A 187 -58.46 -27.38 8.46
C ASN A 187 -58.94 -27.23 7.00
N TYR A 188 -58.07 -26.75 6.10
CA TYR A 188 -58.39 -26.68 4.67
C TYR A 188 -58.44 -28.08 4.02
N LEU A 189 -57.54 -28.99 4.42
CA LEU A 189 -57.58 -30.38 3.95
C LEU A 189 -58.87 -31.07 4.37
N ASP A 190 -59.30 -30.87 5.62
CA ASP A 190 -60.55 -31.41 6.14
C ASP A 190 -61.74 -30.93 5.30
N THR A 191 -61.81 -29.61 5.05
CA THR A 191 -62.89 -29.02 4.24
C THR A 191 -62.91 -29.55 2.79
N LEU A 192 -61.75 -29.63 2.14
CA LEU A 192 -61.66 -30.08 0.74
C LEU A 192 -61.93 -31.58 0.60
N THR A 193 -61.47 -32.40 1.53
CA THR A 193 -61.66 -33.86 1.46
C THR A 193 -63.14 -34.23 1.47
N HIS A 194 -63.94 -33.55 2.29
CA HIS A 194 -65.39 -33.74 2.35
C HIS A 194 -66.15 -33.17 1.15
N SER A 195 -65.50 -32.35 0.32
CA SER A 195 -66.10 -31.74 -0.87
C SER A 195 -65.99 -32.63 -2.13
N TYR A 196 -65.21 -33.73 -2.07
CA TYR A 196 -64.96 -34.62 -3.21
C TYR A 196 -65.47 -36.04 -2.95
N SER A 197 -65.98 -36.68 -4.01
CA SER A 197 -66.34 -38.10 -3.98
C SER A 197 -65.11 -38.97 -4.30
N LEU A 198 -64.30 -39.28 -3.29
CA LEU A 198 -63.09 -40.09 -3.41
C LEU A 198 -63.33 -41.55 -3.00
N LYS A 199 -62.43 -42.47 -3.40
CA LYS A 199 -62.43 -43.84 -2.88
C LYS A 199 -62.18 -43.82 -1.37
N ARG A 200 -62.94 -44.62 -0.62
CA ARG A 200 -62.88 -44.70 0.86
C ARG A 200 -61.46 -44.79 1.42
N LYS A 201 -60.61 -45.64 0.83
CA LYS A 201 -59.20 -45.78 1.23
C LYS A 201 -58.41 -44.45 1.17
N ILE A 202 -58.66 -43.63 0.15
CA ILE A 202 -57.99 -42.32 -0.02
C ILE A 202 -58.52 -41.33 1.03
N CYS A 203 -59.83 -41.33 1.31
CA CYS A 203 -60.42 -40.53 2.39
C CYS A 203 -59.84 -40.92 3.76
N ASP A 204 -59.87 -42.21 4.11
CA ASP A 204 -59.34 -42.73 5.38
C ASP A 204 -57.88 -42.33 5.56
N ASN A 205 -57.11 -42.36 4.46
CA ASN A 205 -55.74 -41.89 4.46
C ASN A 205 -55.69 -40.37 4.77
N ILE A 206 -56.35 -39.53 3.98
CA ILE A 206 -56.28 -38.08 4.20
C ILE A 206 -56.76 -37.69 5.62
N GLU A 207 -57.76 -38.37 6.18
CA GLU A 207 -58.20 -38.18 7.57
C GLU A 207 -57.11 -38.50 8.59
N GLN A 208 -56.37 -39.61 8.43
CA GLN A 208 -55.24 -39.92 9.30
C GLN A 208 -54.14 -38.85 9.23
N LEU A 209 -53.88 -38.32 8.04
CA LEU A 209 -52.96 -37.20 7.87
C LEU A 209 -53.46 -35.95 8.61
N ILE A 210 -54.73 -35.59 8.48
CA ILE A 210 -55.33 -34.44 9.17
C ILE A 210 -55.20 -34.57 10.68
N VAL A 211 -55.46 -35.75 11.24
CA VAL A 211 -55.31 -36.01 12.69
C VAL A 211 -53.85 -35.80 13.11
N ALA A 212 -52.88 -36.32 12.34
CA ALA A 212 -51.47 -36.13 12.62
C ALA A 212 -51.02 -34.66 12.51
N LEU A 213 -51.61 -33.87 11.61
CA LEU A 213 -51.32 -32.44 11.48
C LEU A 213 -51.98 -31.58 12.55
N ARG A 214 -53.06 -32.06 13.20
CA ARG A 214 -53.70 -31.36 14.32
C ARG A 214 -53.02 -31.62 15.66
N SER A 215 -52.22 -32.68 15.76
CA SER A 215 -51.56 -33.08 17.00
C SER A 215 -50.26 -32.33 17.29
N ILE A 216 -49.66 -31.68 16.29
CA ILE A 216 -48.50 -30.80 16.48
C ILE A 216 -48.91 -29.51 17.18
N ASP A 217 -48.04 -28.98 18.05
CA ASP A 217 -48.29 -27.78 18.84
C ASP A 217 -47.07 -26.86 18.83
N ILE A 218 -47.32 -25.58 18.53
CA ILE A 218 -46.28 -24.55 18.56
C ILE A 218 -45.75 -24.34 19.98
N THR A 219 -46.58 -24.47 21.01
CA THR A 219 -46.14 -24.25 22.40
C THR A 219 -45.20 -25.34 22.88
N GLN A 220 -45.43 -26.58 22.45
CA GLN A 220 -44.54 -27.72 22.71
C GLN A 220 -43.25 -27.61 21.88
N PHE A 221 -43.34 -27.14 20.63
CA PHE A 221 -42.16 -26.87 19.81
C PHE A 221 -41.26 -25.79 20.44
N ASP A 222 -41.86 -24.71 20.97
CA ASP A 222 -41.14 -23.65 21.69
C ASP A 222 -40.51 -24.15 23.00
N GLN A 223 -40.92 -25.33 23.49
CA GLN A 223 -40.32 -26.07 24.62
C GLN A 223 -39.36 -27.18 24.14
N ASP A 224 -38.76 -27.00 22.95
CA ASP A 224 -37.79 -27.91 22.34
C ASP A 224 -38.34 -29.31 21.97
N THR A 225 -39.66 -29.45 21.80
CA THR A 225 -40.24 -30.69 21.26
C THR A 225 -39.97 -30.81 19.76
N ASN A 226 -39.15 -31.79 19.38
CA ASN A 226 -38.88 -32.12 17.98
C ASN A 226 -39.88 -33.15 17.45
N TYR A 227 -40.82 -32.71 16.61
CA TYR A 227 -41.75 -33.62 15.93
C TYR A 227 -41.07 -34.39 14.79
N ASP A 228 -41.31 -35.70 14.72
CA ASP A 228 -41.01 -36.53 13.56
C ASP A 228 -42.25 -36.65 12.65
N LEU A 229 -42.15 -36.08 11.45
CA LEU A 229 -43.17 -36.04 10.41
C LEU A 229 -42.72 -36.77 9.14
N TYR A 230 -41.62 -37.54 9.16
CA TYR A 230 -41.27 -38.44 8.05
C TYR A 230 -42.38 -39.45 7.73
N PRO A 231 -43.10 -40.02 8.72
CA PRO A 231 -44.26 -40.86 8.42
C PRO A 231 -45.32 -40.13 7.59
N CYS A 232 -45.59 -38.86 7.87
CA CYS A 232 -46.53 -38.04 7.11
C CYS A 232 -46.07 -37.82 5.66
N LEU A 233 -44.76 -37.66 5.41
CA LEU A 233 -44.21 -37.58 4.05
C LEU A 233 -44.40 -38.87 3.26
N SER A 234 -44.14 -40.03 3.88
CA SER A 234 -44.39 -41.34 3.27
C SER A 234 -45.86 -41.50 2.93
N PHE A 235 -46.72 -41.10 3.87
CA PHE A 235 -48.16 -41.18 3.73
C PHE A 235 -48.70 -40.30 2.60
N LEU A 236 -48.20 -39.07 2.48
CA LEU A 236 -48.49 -38.16 1.37
C LEU A 236 -48.04 -38.72 0.01
N ARG A 237 -46.93 -39.46 -0.07
CA ARG A 237 -46.51 -40.13 -1.31
C ARG A 237 -47.51 -41.22 -1.72
N THR A 238 -47.99 -42.01 -0.76
CA THR A 238 -49.03 -43.02 -0.98
C THR A 238 -50.33 -42.38 -1.46
N ILE A 239 -50.81 -41.33 -0.78
CA ILE A 239 -52.01 -40.58 -1.19
C ILE A 239 -51.86 -40.05 -2.61
N ASN A 240 -50.74 -39.41 -2.93
CA ASN A 240 -50.50 -38.87 -4.28
C ASN A 240 -50.43 -39.97 -5.36
N SER A 241 -49.84 -41.14 -5.06
CA SER A 241 -49.79 -42.27 -5.99
C SER A 241 -51.19 -42.84 -6.27
N GLU A 242 -52.01 -42.99 -5.21
CA GLU A 242 -53.40 -43.45 -5.32
C GLU A 242 -54.27 -42.43 -6.08
N LEU A 243 -54.10 -41.13 -5.77
CA LEU A 243 -54.78 -40.06 -6.50
C LEU A 243 -54.37 -40.02 -7.97
N ASN A 244 -53.07 -40.15 -8.30
CA ASN A 244 -52.61 -40.19 -9.70
C ASN A 244 -53.22 -41.38 -10.46
N SER A 245 -53.29 -42.56 -9.83
CA SER A 245 -53.92 -43.75 -10.41
C SER A 245 -55.44 -43.59 -10.59
N HIS A 246 -56.08 -42.87 -9.66
CA HIS A 246 -57.49 -42.48 -9.78
C HIS A 246 -57.68 -41.47 -10.93
N SER A 247 -56.77 -40.53 -11.06
CA SER A 247 -56.74 -39.47 -12.06
C SER A 247 -56.64 -40.02 -13.48
N THR A 248 -55.74 -40.98 -13.70
CA THR A 248 -55.58 -41.64 -15.01
C THR A 248 -56.81 -42.44 -15.42
N SER A 249 -57.61 -42.90 -14.45
CA SER A 249 -58.83 -43.68 -14.72
C SER A 249 -60.12 -42.86 -14.82
N HIS A 250 -60.18 -41.66 -14.21
CA HIS A 250 -61.43 -40.89 -14.08
C HIS A 250 -61.35 -39.43 -14.59
N GLY A 251 -60.16 -38.94 -14.99
CA GLY A 251 -59.94 -37.56 -15.44
C GLY A 251 -59.69 -36.57 -14.29
N ILE A 252 -58.75 -35.65 -14.50
CA ILE A 252 -57.99 -34.97 -13.42
C ILE A 252 -58.54 -33.59 -13.02
N SER A 253 -59.31 -32.93 -13.88
CA SER A 253 -59.52 -31.46 -13.78
C SER A 253 -60.22 -30.99 -12.51
N HIS A 254 -61.02 -31.83 -11.84
CA HIS A 254 -61.77 -31.42 -10.65
C HIS A 254 -60.98 -31.61 -9.33
N LEU A 255 -59.95 -32.46 -9.30
CA LEU A 255 -59.15 -32.76 -8.09
C LEU A 255 -57.91 -31.87 -7.94
N GLU A 256 -57.69 -30.95 -8.88
CA GLU A 256 -56.52 -30.06 -8.88
C GLU A 256 -56.34 -29.27 -7.57
N PRO A 257 -57.39 -28.65 -6.97
CA PRO A 257 -57.24 -27.93 -5.70
C PRO A 257 -56.73 -28.81 -4.55
N LEU A 258 -57.22 -30.06 -4.46
CA LEU A 258 -56.78 -31.02 -3.45
C LEU A 258 -55.32 -31.43 -3.67
N HIS A 259 -54.93 -31.70 -4.91
CA HIS A 259 -53.53 -31.98 -5.26
C HIS A 259 -52.59 -30.82 -4.94
N GLN A 260 -53.00 -29.58 -5.22
CA GLN A 260 -52.23 -28.39 -4.90
C GLN A 260 -52.05 -28.23 -3.37
N LEU A 261 -53.11 -28.43 -2.59
CA LEU A 261 -53.03 -28.37 -1.12
C LEU A 261 -52.13 -29.47 -0.55
N LEU A 262 -52.32 -30.74 -0.96
CA LEU A 262 -51.47 -31.86 -0.53
C LEU A 262 -49.99 -31.65 -0.91
N SER A 263 -49.73 -31.05 -2.08
CA SER A 263 -48.38 -30.67 -2.49
C SER A 263 -47.80 -29.55 -1.62
N GLY A 264 -48.62 -28.58 -1.22
CA GLY A 264 -48.24 -27.52 -0.28
C GLY A 264 -47.92 -28.07 1.12
N VAL A 265 -48.73 -29.02 1.60
CA VAL A 265 -48.48 -29.71 2.88
C VAL A 265 -47.20 -30.53 2.81
N PHE A 266 -47.02 -31.30 1.74
CA PHE A 266 -45.77 -32.03 1.49
C PHE A 266 -44.55 -31.11 1.54
N PHE A 267 -44.62 -29.95 0.88
CA PHE A 267 -43.56 -28.94 0.89
C PHE A 267 -43.25 -28.43 2.31
N ARG A 268 -44.27 -28.04 3.07
CA ARG A 268 -44.08 -27.52 4.44
C ARG A 268 -43.54 -28.56 5.41
N ILE A 269 -44.04 -29.79 5.35
CA ILE A 269 -43.49 -30.90 6.16
C ILE A 269 -42.03 -31.17 5.78
N ASN A 270 -41.70 -31.19 4.48
CA ASN A 270 -40.35 -31.47 4.02
C ASN A 270 -39.36 -30.38 4.48
N ILE A 271 -39.77 -29.10 4.43
CA ILE A 271 -38.95 -28.01 4.94
C ILE A 271 -38.78 -28.11 6.44
N TYR A 272 -39.84 -28.46 7.19
CA TYR A 272 -39.74 -28.62 8.63
C TYR A 272 -38.73 -29.72 9.01
N GLN A 273 -38.82 -30.88 8.37
CA GLN A 273 -37.91 -32.02 8.63
C GLN A 273 -36.47 -31.72 8.20
N ASN A 274 -36.29 -31.27 6.96
CA ASN A 274 -34.98 -31.19 6.30
C ASN A 274 -34.62 -29.77 5.90
N THR A 275 -34.87 -28.76 6.75
CA THR A 275 -34.68 -27.34 6.37
C THR A 275 -33.29 -27.06 5.79
N TYR A 276 -32.26 -27.56 6.47
CA TYR A 276 -30.86 -27.36 6.09
C TYR A 276 -30.54 -28.01 4.75
N ASP A 277 -30.78 -29.31 4.63
CA ASP A 277 -30.51 -30.08 3.41
C ASP A 277 -31.32 -29.55 2.23
N PHE A 278 -32.57 -29.16 2.45
CA PHE A 278 -33.42 -28.61 1.42
C PHE A 278 -32.89 -27.28 0.85
N ILE A 279 -32.33 -26.40 1.70
CA ILE A 279 -31.68 -25.16 1.23
C ILE A 279 -30.39 -25.48 0.48
N LEU A 280 -29.61 -26.44 0.97
CA LEU A 280 -28.39 -26.92 0.30
C LEU A 280 -28.71 -27.54 -1.06
N GLU A 281 -29.79 -28.29 -1.20
CA GLU A 281 -30.22 -28.88 -2.47
C GLU A 281 -30.65 -27.81 -3.49
N ILE A 282 -31.35 -26.77 -3.07
CA ILE A 282 -31.77 -25.66 -3.97
C ILE A 282 -30.57 -24.82 -4.40
N SER A 283 -29.75 -24.43 -3.44
CA SER A 283 -28.62 -23.53 -3.67
C SER A 283 -27.45 -24.26 -4.33
N LYS A 284 -27.29 -25.56 -4.07
CA LYS A 284 -26.09 -26.36 -4.38
C LYS A 284 -24.78 -25.66 -4.01
N ILE A 285 -24.81 -24.79 -3.00
CA ILE A 285 -23.66 -23.96 -2.62
C ILE A 285 -22.48 -24.81 -2.14
N HIS A 286 -22.77 -25.96 -1.53
CA HIS A 286 -21.79 -26.93 -1.06
C HIS A 286 -21.05 -27.61 -2.21
N THR A 287 -21.58 -27.66 -3.44
CA THR A 287 -20.93 -28.34 -4.58
C THR A 287 -20.04 -27.41 -5.41
N TYR A 288 -19.91 -26.12 -5.04
CA TYR A 288 -19.14 -25.15 -5.83
C TYR A 288 -17.63 -25.40 -5.80
N TRP A 289 -17.15 -26.30 -4.93
CA TRP A 289 -15.76 -26.76 -4.93
C TRP A 289 -15.35 -27.38 -6.28
N GLN A 290 -16.30 -27.94 -7.04
CA GLN A 290 -16.06 -28.48 -8.40
C GLN A 290 -15.50 -27.42 -9.36
N HIS A 291 -15.76 -26.14 -9.07
CA HIS A 291 -15.39 -25.00 -9.92
C HIS A 291 -14.26 -24.15 -9.30
N ILE A 292 -13.44 -24.74 -8.42
CA ILE A 292 -12.33 -24.04 -7.74
C ILE A 292 -11.41 -23.31 -8.71
N THR A 293 -11.07 -23.92 -9.85
CA THR A 293 -10.19 -23.30 -10.87
C THR A 293 -10.79 -22.02 -11.46
N ASN A 294 -12.11 -21.99 -11.66
CA ASN A 294 -12.84 -20.81 -12.11
C ASN A 294 -12.88 -19.72 -11.04
N LEU A 295 -13.14 -20.11 -9.80
CA LEU A 295 -13.14 -19.21 -8.64
C LEU A 295 -11.76 -18.55 -8.45
N GLU A 296 -10.67 -19.31 -8.60
CA GLU A 296 -9.31 -18.76 -8.60
C GLU A 296 -9.08 -17.78 -9.77
N ALA A 297 -9.57 -18.11 -10.97
CA ALA A 297 -9.43 -17.26 -12.15
C ALA A 297 -10.15 -15.91 -11.99
N LEU A 298 -11.32 -15.90 -11.33
CA LEU A 298 -12.08 -14.68 -11.05
C LEU A 298 -11.32 -13.74 -10.12
N VAL A 299 -10.72 -14.26 -9.05
CA VAL A 299 -9.97 -13.42 -8.10
C VAL A 299 -8.66 -12.92 -8.67
N LYS A 300 -8.01 -13.67 -9.56
CA LYS A 300 -6.76 -13.23 -10.22
C LYS A 300 -6.93 -11.90 -10.97
N ASP A 301 -8.14 -11.56 -11.44
CA ASP A 301 -8.43 -10.24 -12.03
C ASP A 301 -8.68 -9.15 -10.97
N SER A 302 -7.60 -8.78 -10.26
CA SER A 302 -7.63 -7.74 -9.22
C SER A 302 -8.13 -6.36 -9.69
N ASN A 303 -8.09 -6.09 -11.00
CA ASN A 303 -8.43 -4.78 -11.57
C ASN A 303 -9.92 -4.62 -11.86
N SER A 304 -10.70 -5.71 -11.87
CA SER A 304 -12.14 -5.67 -12.10
C SER A 304 -12.87 -4.77 -11.10
N SER A 305 -14.05 -4.27 -11.48
CA SER A 305 -14.92 -3.49 -10.59
C SER A 305 -15.54 -4.34 -9.49
N SER A 306 -15.63 -5.66 -9.70
CA SER A 306 -16.24 -6.62 -8.79
C SER A 306 -15.27 -7.25 -7.81
N SER A 307 -13.96 -7.03 -7.92
CA SER A 307 -12.97 -7.63 -7.01
C SER A 307 -13.13 -7.23 -5.53
N ARG A 308 -13.96 -6.22 -5.23
CA ARG A 308 -14.43 -5.91 -3.88
C ARG A 308 -15.24 -7.05 -3.22
N PHE A 309 -15.76 -7.97 -4.02
CA PHE A 309 -16.52 -9.15 -3.58
C PHE A 309 -15.69 -10.44 -3.57
N ASP A 310 -14.40 -10.41 -3.92
CA ASP A 310 -13.56 -11.63 -4.02
C ASP A 310 -13.54 -12.47 -2.74
N ILE A 311 -13.65 -11.80 -1.59
CA ILE A 311 -13.74 -12.41 -0.27
C ILE A 311 -14.95 -13.36 -0.11
N SER A 312 -16.01 -13.21 -0.92
CA SER A 312 -17.20 -14.07 -0.82
C SER A 312 -16.92 -15.54 -1.15
N ILE A 313 -15.81 -15.84 -1.83
CA ILE A 313 -15.42 -17.23 -2.13
C ILE A 313 -15.16 -18.01 -0.83
N PHE A 314 -14.64 -17.36 0.20
CA PHE A 314 -14.44 -18.04 1.49
C PHE A 314 -15.76 -18.38 2.18
N ARG A 315 -16.84 -17.62 1.93
CA ARG A 315 -18.18 -18.00 2.38
C ARG A 315 -18.64 -19.31 1.73
N LEU A 316 -18.27 -19.56 0.48
CA LEU A 316 -18.55 -20.84 -0.18
C LEU A 316 -17.77 -21.98 0.48
N ALA A 317 -16.50 -21.74 0.83
CA ALA A 317 -15.64 -22.73 1.46
C ALA A 317 -16.21 -23.29 2.77
N HIS A 318 -16.98 -22.48 3.50
CA HIS A 318 -17.71 -22.93 4.69
C HIS A 318 -18.65 -24.10 4.41
N PHE A 319 -19.28 -24.12 3.23
CA PHE A 319 -20.28 -25.12 2.87
C PHE A 319 -19.70 -26.36 2.19
N TYR A 320 -18.43 -26.36 1.76
CA TYR A 320 -17.85 -27.50 1.04
C TYR A 320 -17.80 -28.77 1.88
N GLY A 321 -17.64 -28.66 3.20
CA GLY A 321 -17.71 -29.80 4.11
C GLY A 321 -19.11 -30.43 4.23
N CYS A 322 -20.15 -29.80 3.66
CA CYS A 322 -21.51 -30.34 3.65
C CYS A 322 -21.76 -31.27 2.44
N ASP A 323 -20.83 -31.36 1.49
CA ASP A 323 -20.93 -32.31 0.37
C ASP A 323 -20.42 -33.69 0.79
N LEU A 324 -21.33 -34.49 1.38
CA LEU A 324 -21.00 -35.83 1.88
C LEU A 324 -20.58 -36.78 0.74
N ASP A 325 -21.18 -36.64 -0.44
CA ASP A 325 -20.88 -37.48 -1.61
C ASP A 325 -19.46 -37.16 -2.11
N GLY A 326 -19.16 -35.87 -2.28
CA GLY A 326 -17.81 -35.42 -2.66
C GLY A 326 -16.73 -35.84 -1.66
N SER A 327 -17.00 -35.67 -0.36
CA SER A 327 -16.07 -36.06 0.70
C SER A 327 -15.88 -37.56 0.82
N GLY A 328 -16.88 -38.37 0.46
CA GLY A 328 -16.83 -39.83 0.54
C GLY A 328 -16.12 -40.48 -0.65
N GLU A 329 -16.21 -39.86 -1.84
CA GLU A 329 -15.68 -40.42 -3.08
C GLU A 329 -14.25 -39.95 -3.43
N LEU A 330 -13.88 -38.74 -3.02
CA LEU A 330 -12.57 -38.16 -3.35
C LEU A 330 -11.59 -38.27 -2.16
N PRO A 331 -10.55 -39.13 -2.25
CA PRO A 331 -9.62 -39.35 -1.14
C PRO A 331 -8.82 -38.10 -0.76
N ASP A 332 -8.52 -37.23 -1.72
CA ASP A 332 -7.76 -35.99 -1.52
C ASP A 332 -8.67 -34.75 -1.36
N PHE A 333 -9.98 -34.94 -1.14
CA PHE A 333 -10.96 -33.85 -1.08
C PHE A 333 -10.54 -32.76 -0.10
N LYS A 334 -10.29 -33.13 1.17
CA LYS A 334 -9.91 -32.19 2.22
C LYS A 334 -8.64 -31.43 1.86
N GLN A 335 -7.58 -32.14 1.43
CA GLN A 335 -6.31 -31.52 1.06
C GLN A 335 -6.46 -30.52 -0.09
N SER A 336 -7.25 -30.87 -1.11
CA SER A 336 -7.52 -29.98 -2.25
C SER A 336 -8.21 -28.68 -1.85
N ILE A 337 -9.17 -28.77 -0.92
CA ILE A 337 -9.91 -27.61 -0.39
C ILE A 337 -9.00 -26.75 0.50
N ASP A 338 -8.24 -27.35 1.39
CA ASP A 338 -7.29 -26.65 2.26
C ASP A 338 -6.21 -25.93 1.43
N ASP A 339 -5.64 -26.60 0.42
CA ASP A 339 -4.68 -26.00 -0.50
C ASP A 339 -5.28 -24.84 -1.31
N HIS A 340 -6.54 -24.97 -1.73
CA HIS A 340 -7.26 -23.88 -2.40
C HIS A 340 -7.46 -22.68 -1.47
N TYR A 341 -7.92 -22.92 -0.24
CA TYR A 341 -8.08 -21.89 0.78
C TYR A 341 -6.77 -21.10 0.98
N ASP A 342 -5.66 -21.82 1.17
CA ASP A 342 -4.32 -21.25 1.37
C ASP A 342 -3.83 -20.42 0.18
N ARG A 343 -4.10 -20.87 -1.05
CA ARG A 343 -3.77 -20.10 -2.26
C ARG A 343 -4.60 -18.82 -2.33
N MET A 344 -5.89 -18.90 -2.03
CA MET A 344 -6.81 -17.78 -2.13
C MET A 344 -6.53 -16.72 -1.07
N ILE A 345 -6.23 -17.11 0.18
CA ILE A 345 -5.95 -16.14 1.25
C ILE A 345 -4.65 -15.38 0.98
N LYS A 346 -3.62 -16.05 0.43
CA LYS A 346 -2.37 -15.43 -0.03
C LYS A 346 -2.62 -14.48 -1.20
N LEU A 347 -3.43 -14.89 -2.18
CA LEU A 347 -3.78 -14.06 -3.34
C LEU A 347 -4.52 -12.79 -2.90
N LEU A 348 -5.55 -12.92 -2.06
CA LEU A 348 -6.32 -11.78 -1.57
C LEU A 348 -5.47 -10.84 -0.70
N SER A 349 -4.62 -11.39 0.15
CA SER A 349 -3.63 -10.63 0.93
C SER A 349 -2.72 -9.80 0.05
N SER A 350 -2.21 -10.38 -1.04
CA SER A 350 -1.38 -9.66 -2.02
C SER A 350 -2.15 -8.52 -2.72
N HIS A 351 -3.43 -8.72 -3.00
CA HIS A 351 -4.30 -7.70 -3.58
C HIS A 351 -4.58 -6.57 -2.60
N LEU A 352 -4.76 -6.84 -1.31
CA LEU A 352 -4.92 -5.82 -0.28
C LEU A 352 -3.66 -4.93 -0.20
N VAL A 353 -2.48 -5.53 -0.12
CA VAL A 353 -1.20 -4.79 -0.10
C VAL A 353 -1.02 -3.97 -1.38
N LYS A 354 -1.35 -4.53 -2.55
CA LYS A 354 -1.30 -3.80 -3.84
C LYS A 354 -2.25 -2.61 -3.87
N ASN A 355 -3.50 -2.76 -3.43
CA ASN A 355 -4.47 -1.68 -3.38
C ASN A 355 -4.07 -0.59 -2.37
N PHE A 356 -3.49 -0.99 -1.23
CA PHE A 356 -2.90 -0.05 -0.26
C PHE A 356 -1.79 0.79 -0.89
N LYS A 357 -0.86 0.15 -1.62
CA LYS A 357 0.21 0.85 -2.36
C LYS A 357 -0.33 1.79 -3.43
N ILE A 358 -1.35 1.39 -4.19
CA ILE A 358 -2.00 2.27 -5.17
C ILE A 358 -2.55 3.53 -4.48
N LEU A 359 -3.30 3.35 -3.38
CA LEU A 359 -3.88 4.46 -2.64
C LEU A 359 -2.80 5.39 -2.07
N GLN A 360 -1.70 4.83 -1.54
CA GLN A 360 -0.56 5.58 -1.04
C GLN A 360 0.19 6.34 -2.14
N ASN A 361 0.47 5.70 -3.27
CA ASN A 361 1.21 6.30 -4.40
C ASN A 361 0.43 7.43 -5.06
N GLU A 362 -0.87 7.23 -5.30
CA GLU A 362 -1.76 8.28 -5.82
C GLU A 362 -1.83 9.46 -4.86
N GLY A 363 -2.05 9.20 -3.56
CA GLY A 363 -2.07 10.25 -2.53
C GLY A 363 -0.75 11.02 -2.43
N TYR A 364 0.38 10.32 -2.53
CA TYR A 364 1.71 10.94 -2.52
C TYR A 364 1.99 11.74 -3.79
N GLY A 365 1.61 11.22 -4.97
CA GLY A 365 1.74 11.91 -6.25
C GLY A 365 1.00 13.24 -6.25
N VAL A 366 -0.24 13.24 -5.77
CA VAL A 366 -1.06 14.46 -5.63
C VAL A 366 -0.41 15.48 -4.72
N LEU A 367 0.02 15.05 -3.53
CA LEU A 367 0.67 15.93 -2.57
C LEU A 367 1.96 16.53 -3.15
N LYS A 368 2.75 15.76 -3.91
CA LYS A 368 3.96 16.23 -4.57
C LYS A 368 3.67 17.25 -5.66
N GLU A 369 2.65 17.00 -6.49
CA GLU A 369 2.24 17.92 -7.55
C GLU A 369 1.71 19.24 -6.99
N GLN A 370 0.80 19.18 -6.01
CA GLN A 370 0.22 20.35 -5.36
C GLN A 370 1.27 21.23 -4.66
N MET A 371 2.28 20.61 -4.03
CA MET A 371 3.35 21.30 -3.33
C MET A 371 4.52 21.73 -4.23
N SER A 372 4.39 21.58 -5.56
CA SER A 372 5.45 22.00 -6.48
C SER A 372 5.51 23.53 -6.60
N VAL A 373 6.72 24.09 -6.62
CA VAL A 373 6.96 25.55 -6.72
C VAL A 373 6.25 26.14 -7.95
N LYS A 374 6.20 25.38 -9.06
CA LYS A 374 5.52 25.80 -10.29
C LYS A 374 4.01 25.97 -10.10
N ASN A 375 3.37 25.15 -9.26
CA ASN A 375 1.93 25.21 -9.00
C ASN A 375 1.60 26.20 -7.86
N ILE A 376 2.49 26.36 -6.88
CA ILE A 376 2.34 27.38 -5.83
C ILE A 376 2.40 28.79 -6.43
N LEU A 377 3.27 29.00 -7.44
CA LEU A 377 3.46 30.30 -8.07
C LEU A 377 2.57 30.54 -9.28
N ASN A 378 2.17 29.49 -10.01
CA ASN A 378 1.18 29.61 -11.08
C ASN A 378 -0.15 29.07 -10.57
N CYS A 379 -1.02 29.98 -10.08
CA CYS A 379 -2.42 29.71 -9.76
C CYS A 379 -3.21 29.32 -11.02
N SER A 380 -2.94 28.14 -11.59
CA SER A 380 -3.83 27.49 -12.54
C SER A 380 -4.89 26.71 -11.76
N ASP A 381 -6.17 26.93 -12.09
CA ASP A 381 -7.36 26.41 -11.37
C ASP A 381 -7.41 24.87 -11.18
N ASP A 382 -6.52 24.13 -11.83
CA ASP A 382 -6.55 22.68 -11.95
C ASP A 382 -5.61 21.91 -11.01
N LYS A 383 -4.74 22.61 -10.27
CA LYS A 383 -3.68 21.95 -9.45
C LYS A 383 -3.49 22.53 -8.05
N PHE A 384 -4.48 23.26 -7.54
CA PHE A 384 -4.47 23.75 -6.16
C PHE A 384 -4.95 22.65 -5.19
N PRO A 385 -4.40 22.54 -3.96
CA PRO A 385 -4.94 21.66 -2.93
C PRO A 385 -6.46 21.81 -2.76
N GLY A 386 -7.19 20.69 -2.73
CA GLY A 386 -8.66 20.66 -2.61
C GLY A 386 -9.41 20.75 -3.94
N SER A 387 -8.76 21.13 -5.05
CA SER A 387 -9.41 21.12 -6.38
C SER A 387 -9.82 19.71 -6.81
N GLU A 388 -9.07 18.69 -6.39
CA GLU A 388 -9.39 17.26 -6.51
C GLU A 388 -10.71 16.86 -5.86
N SER A 389 -11.11 17.59 -4.81
CA SER A 389 -12.30 17.29 -4.03
C SER A 389 -13.58 17.88 -4.65
N THR A 390 -13.43 18.73 -5.68
CA THR A 390 -14.58 19.24 -6.45
C THR A 390 -15.23 18.12 -7.26
N MET A 391 -16.56 18.01 -7.22
CA MET A 391 -17.27 16.90 -7.88
C MET A 391 -16.96 16.78 -9.38
N SER A 392 -16.73 17.90 -10.06
CA SER A 392 -16.36 17.93 -11.49
C SER A 392 -14.98 17.33 -11.78
N LYS A 393 -14.07 17.26 -10.79
CA LYS A 393 -12.69 16.76 -10.94
C LYS A 393 -12.45 15.41 -10.26
N ARG A 394 -13.44 14.84 -9.55
CA ARG A 394 -13.37 13.51 -8.92
C ARG A 394 -13.02 12.37 -9.88
N SER A 395 -13.31 12.52 -11.18
CA SER A 395 -12.94 11.54 -12.20
C SER A 395 -11.43 11.30 -12.31
N ARG A 396 -10.61 12.31 -11.98
CA ARG A 396 -9.13 12.21 -11.97
C ARG A 396 -8.60 11.31 -10.84
N PHE A 397 -9.40 11.08 -9.79
CA PHE A 397 -9.03 10.29 -8.60
C PHE A 397 -9.74 8.93 -8.52
N ARG A 398 -10.29 8.47 -9.65
CA ARG A 398 -10.97 7.16 -9.74
C ARG A 398 -10.11 6.00 -9.22
N PRO A 399 -8.80 5.87 -9.53
CA PRO A 399 -8.00 4.75 -9.04
C PRO A 399 -7.93 4.67 -7.51
N ALA A 400 -7.65 5.81 -6.85
CA ALA A 400 -7.63 5.91 -5.39
C ALA A 400 -8.99 5.61 -4.76
N TYR A 401 -10.07 6.15 -5.34
CA TYR A 401 -11.43 5.89 -4.87
C TYR A 401 -11.82 4.41 -5.01
N HIS A 402 -11.49 3.76 -6.13
CA HIS A 402 -11.73 2.34 -6.32
C HIS A 402 -10.92 1.48 -5.35
N ALA A 403 -9.64 1.80 -5.11
CA ALA A 403 -8.81 1.09 -4.14
C ALA A 403 -9.39 1.21 -2.72
N LEU A 404 -9.85 2.40 -2.32
CA LEU A 404 -10.47 2.62 -1.01
C LEU A 404 -11.77 1.83 -0.84
N ILE A 405 -12.65 1.82 -1.84
CA ILE A 405 -13.88 1.02 -1.80
C ILE A 405 -13.55 -0.46 -1.68
N LYS A 406 -12.59 -0.97 -2.48
CA LYS A 406 -12.19 -2.37 -2.45
C LYS A 406 -11.69 -2.77 -1.06
N LEU A 407 -10.75 -2.00 -0.49
CA LEU A 407 -10.23 -2.25 0.86
C LEU A 407 -11.36 -2.26 1.89
N THR A 408 -12.23 -1.25 1.85
CA THR A 408 -13.31 -1.12 2.83
C THR A 408 -14.29 -2.29 2.73
N GLN A 409 -14.76 -2.62 1.53
CA GLN A 409 -15.73 -3.68 1.33
C GLN A 409 -15.16 -5.06 1.63
N ILE A 410 -13.90 -5.34 1.30
CA ILE A 410 -13.28 -6.63 1.65
C ILE A 410 -13.25 -6.82 3.17
N PHE A 411 -12.87 -5.80 3.95
CA PHE A 411 -12.86 -5.90 5.41
C PHE A 411 -14.25 -5.93 6.04
N THR A 412 -15.22 -5.19 5.48
CA THR A 412 -16.61 -5.25 5.95
C THR A 412 -17.20 -6.64 5.71
N ILE A 413 -17.05 -7.19 4.50
CA ILE A 413 -17.58 -8.52 4.18
C ILE A 413 -16.82 -9.61 4.95
N SER A 414 -15.49 -9.50 5.15
CA SER A 414 -14.75 -10.49 5.95
C SER A 414 -15.22 -10.51 7.41
N TYR A 415 -15.52 -9.33 7.98
CA TYR A 415 -16.09 -9.22 9.32
C TYR A 415 -17.50 -9.83 9.39
N GLU A 416 -18.34 -9.59 8.38
CA GLU A 416 -19.69 -10.18 8.28
C GLU A 416 -19.67 -11.70 8.12
N ILE A 417 -18.69 -12.25 7.39
CA ILE A 417 -18.52 -13.71 7.25
C ILE A 417 -18.12 -14.33 8.59
N GLY A 418 -17.19 -13.70 9.32
CA GLY A 418 -16.73 -14.19 10.62
C GLY A 418 -15.88 -15.47 10.51
N ILE A 419 -16.09 -16.38 11.47
CA ILE A 419 -15.37 -17.65 11.54
C ILE A 419 -16.05 -18.65 10.60
N ILE A 420 -15.25 -19.29 9.74
CA ILE A 420 -15.73 -20.34 8.83
C ILE A 420 -15.08 -21.67 9.19
N ASN A 421 -15.84 -22.74 8.97
CA ASN A 421 -15.34 -24.11 9.06
C ASN A 421 -15.06 -24.63 7.64
N VAL A 422 -13.79 -24.87 7.33
CA VAL A 422 -13.32 -25.45 6.08
C VAL A 422 -12.96 -26.91 6.33
N VAL A 423 -13.87 -27.83 5.99
CA VAL A 423 -13.67 -29.30 6.08
C VAL A 423 -13.10 -29.76 7.45
N GLY A 424 -13.63 -29.18 8.54
CA GLY A 424 -13.27 -29.48 9.92
C GLY A 424 -12.24 -28.53 10.55
N SER A 425 -11.69 -27.58 9.79
CA SER A 425 -10.73 -26.58 10.27
C SER A 425 -11.41 -25.22 10.45
N GLU A 426 -11.28 -24.60 11.62
CA GLU A 426 -11.83 -23.26 11.88
C GLU A 426 -10.85 -22.17 11.45
N HIS A 427 -11.35 -21.20 10.69
CA HIS A 427 -10.57 -20.07 10.18
C HIS A 427 -11.27 -18.75 10.50
N ASN A 428 -10.53 -17.82 11.10
CA ASN A 428 -10.99 -16.43 11.26
C ASN A 428 -10.42 -15.59 10.11
N LEU A 429 -11.22 -15.45 9.05
CA LEU A 429 -10.85 -14.73 7.84
C LEU A 429 -10.43 -13.29 8.11
N HIS A 430 -11.13 -12.61 9.03
CA HIS A 430 -10.83 -11.23 9.35
C HIS A 430 -9.43 -11.13 9.93
N ASP A 431 -9.13 -11.90 10.99
CA ASP A 431 -7.83 -11.90 11.66
C ASP A 431 -6.67 -12.34 10.74
N GLU A 432 -6.90 -13.31 9.86
CA GLU A 432 -5.91 -13.77 8.88
C GLU A 432 -5.55 -12.65 7.88
N LEU A 433 -6.54 -11.91 7.39
CA LEU A 433 -6.30 -10.75 6.51
C LEU A 433 -5.70 -9.57 7.27
N LEU A 434 -6.06 -9.38 8.54
CA LEU A 434 -5.46 -8.35 9.39
C LEU A 434 -3.95 -8.54 9.49
N LYS A 435 -3.47 -9.78 9.68
CA LYS A 435 -2.02 -10.08 9.76
C LYS A 435 -1.26 -9.64 8.51
N SER A 436 -1.84 -9.88 7.33
CA SER A 436 -1.25 -9.46 6.04
C SER A 436 -1.18 -7.94 5.90
N VAL A 437 -2.18 -7.24 6.45
CA VAL A 437 -2.28 -5.80 6.33
C VAL A 437 -1.52 -5.05 7.44
N GLN A 438 -1.32 -5.68 8.60
CA GLN A 438 -0.62 -5.13 9.73
C GLN A 438 0.79 -4.68 9.36
N PHE A 439 1.47 -5.35 8.40
CA PHE A 439 2.81 -4.97 7.93
C PHE A 439 2.82 -4.17 6.61
N SER A 440 1.67 -3.64 6.17
CA SER A 440 1.58 -2.88 4.91
C SER A 440 2.42 -1.60 4.90
N VAL A 441 2.65 -1.00 6.07
CA VAL A 441 3.51 0.19 6.22
C VAL A 441 4.96 -0.17 5.85
N LEU A 442 5.48 -1.30 6.33
CA LEU A 442 6.82 -1.80 5.98
C LEU A 442 6.95 -2.00 4.47
N HIS A 443 5.96 -2.63 3.84
CA HIS A 443 6.01 -2.94 2.41
C HIS A 443 5.89 -1.72 1.50
N SER A 444 5.43 -0.57 2.00
CA SER A 444 5.14 0.62 1.19
C SER A 444 6.29 1.59 1.07
N LEU A 445 7.36 1.41 1.86
CA LEU A 445 8.56 2.23 1.74
C LEU A 445 9.49 1.64 0.68
N GLU A 446 10.02 2.50 -0.18
CA GLU A 446 11.05 2.13 -1.16
C GLU A 446 12.43 2.01 -0.51
N ASP A 447 13.28 1.12 -1.03
CA ASP A 447 14.63 0.87 -0.51
C ASP A 447 15.61 2.05 -0.68
N ASN A 448 15.22 3.10 -1.43
CA ASN A 448 16.08 4.24 -1.73
C ASN A 448 16.06 5.32 -0.63
N VAL A 449 17.24 5.79 -0.22
CA VAL A 449 17.37 6.88 0.76
C VAL A 449 16.78 8.18 0.19
N LYS A 450 15.65 8.62 0.75
CA LYS A 450 15.03 9.92 0.43
C LYS A 450 15.50 11.00 1.41
N PRO A 451 15.58 12.28 1.00
CA PRO A 451 15.79 13.38 1.92
C PRO A 451 14.75 13.37 3.05
N PRO A 452 15.12 13.70 4.32
CA PRO A 452 14.19 13.64 5.45
C PRO A 452 12.88 14.41 5.25
N THR A 453 12.92 15.52 4.53
CA THR A 453 11.72 16.31 4.18
C THR A 453 10.76 15.57 3.25
N GLU A 454 11.30 14.81 2.28
CA GLU A 454 10.49 14.02 1.34
C GLU A 454 9.98 12.75 2.02
N MET A 455 10.85 12.06 2.75
CA MET A 455 10.49 10.88 3.54
C MET A 455 9.38 11.19 4.55
N ARG A 456 9.41 12.35 5.21
CA ARG A 456 8.34 12.74 6.15
C ARG A 456 6.99 12.93 5.44
N LYS A 457 6.99 13.44 4.21
CA LYS A 457 5.76 13.63 3.42
C LYS A 457 5.19 12.27 3.02
N GLU A 458 6.03 11.37 2.53
CA GLU A 458 5.64 10.00 2.20
C GLU A 458 5.13 9.22 3.42
N LEU A 459 5.81 9.32 4.56
CA LEU A 459 5.31 8.73 5.80
C LEU A 459 4.00 9.37 6.27
N SER A 460 3.76 10.65 5.99
CA SER A 460 2.47 11.29 6.32
C SER A 460 1.33 10.74 5.46
N THR A 461 1.56 10.50 4.17
CA THR A 461 0.54 9.90 3.30
C THR A 461 0.31 8.43 3.68
N ILE A 462 1.37 7.66 3.95
CA ILE A 462 1.25 6.29 4.50
C ILE A 462 0.44 6.30 5.79
N LYS A 463 0.71 7.25 6.70
CA LYS A 463 -0.01 7.41 7.97
C LYS A 463 -1.51 7.59 7.75
N TRP A 464 -1.91 8.47 6.83
CA TRP A 464 -3.33 8.71 6.51
C TRP A 464 -3.99 7.50 5.85
N THR A 465 -3.31 6.88 4.88
CA THR A 465 -3.82 5.67 4.21
C THR A 465 -4.00 4.54 5.20
N PHE A 466 -3.04 4.35 6.11
CA PHE A 466 -3.12 3.32 7.15
C PHE A 466 -4.21 3.62 8.17
N GLN A 467 -4.48 4.88 8.50
CA GLN A 467 -5.60 5.25 9.35
C GLN A 467 -6.96 4.88 8.72
N LEU A 468 -7.14 5.15 7.42
CA LEU A 468 -8.37 4.74 6.70
C LEU A 468 -8.54 3.22 6.70
N LEU A 469 -7.44 2.50 6.47
CA LEU A 469 -7.41 1.05 6.49
C LEU A 469 -7.72 0.48 7.87
N ALA A 470 -7.11 1.02 8.92
CA ALA A 470 -7.35 0.61 10.30
C ALA A 470 -8.82 0.82 10.70
N ASN A 471 -9.44 1.92 10.26
CA ASN A 471 -10.87 2.16 10.47
C ASN A 471 -11.73 1.10 9.73
N ALA A 472 -11.42 0.81 8.47
CA ALA A 472 -12.16 -0.21 7.71
C ALA A 472 -11.99 -1.61 8.31
N ALA A 473 -10.81 -1.90 8.83
CA ALA A 473 -10.42 -3.17 9.43
C ALA A 473 -10.73 -3.27 10.93
N CYS A 474 -11.35 -2.24 11.53
CA CYS A 474 -11.67 -2.18 12.96
C CYS A 474 -10.46 -2.41 13.91
N ILE A 475 -9.26 -1.97 13.52
CA ILE A 475 -8.04 -2.09 14.34
C ILE A 475 -7.75 -0.78 15.08
N CYS A 476 -7.17 -0.86 16.28
CA CYS A 476 -6.57 0.29 16.95
C CYS A 476 -5.41 0.84 16.11
N TYR A 477 -5.69 1.91 15.36
CA TYR A 477 -4.73 2.57 14.48
C TYR A 477 -3.41 2.91 15.18
N LYS A 478 -3.48 3.43 16.42
CA LYS A 478 -2.30 3.91 17.14
C LYS A 478 -1.33 2.77 17.44
N ASP A 479 -1.82 1.71 18.07
CA ASP A 479 -0.99 0.58 18.49
C ASP A 479 -0.39 -0.15 17.28
N ALA A 480 -1.19 -0.35 16.23
CA ALA A 480 -0.72 -1.00 15.01
C ALA A 480 0.31 -0.15 14.25
N PHE A 481 0.09 1.17 14.15
CA PHE A 481 1.02 2.06 13.47
C PHE A 481 2.33 2.21 14.25
N ASP A 482 2.27 2.34 15.57
CA ASP A 482 3.44 2.46 16.44
C ASP A 482 4.29 1.19 16.35
N ALA A 483 3.68 -0.01 16.35
CA ALA A 483 4.39 -1.28 16.14
C ALA A 483 5.12 -1.35 14.78
N ASN A 484 4.52 -0.83 13.70
CA ASN A 484 5.19 -0.74 12.40
C ASN A 484 6.36 0.23 12.41
N MET A 485 6.19 1.39 13.06
CA MET A 485 7.24 2.40 13.17
C MET A 485 8.41 1.90 14.02
N GLU A 486 8.14 1.15 15.10
CA GLU A 486 9.18 0.50 15.90
C GLU A 486 9.97 -0.52 15.06
N ALA A 487 9.28 -1.39 14.31
CA ALA A 487 9.93 -2.34 13.40
C ALA A 487 10.81 -1.66 12.32
N LEU A 488 10.41 -0.48 11.86
CA LEU A 488 11.17 0.32 10.88
C LEU A 488 12.42 1.01 11.46
N ILE A 489 12.44 1.28 12.77
CA ILE A 489 13.45 2.14 13.42
C ILE A 489 14.34 1.31 14.35
N ILE A 490 13.79 0.80 15.45
CA ILE A 490 14.48 -0.01 16.46
C ILE A 490 13.45 -0.98 17.03
N SER A 491 13.62 -2.28 16.78
CA SER A 491 12.76 -3.29 17.41
C SER A 491 13.02 -3.32 18.93
N SER A 492 11.95 -3.24 19.71
CA SER A 492 11.96 -3.33 21.18
C SER A 492 12.56 -4.64 21.68
N ASP A 493 12.36 -5.73 20.94
CA ASP A 493 12.57 -7.10 21.41
C ASP A 493 13.98 -7.60 21.14
N SER A 494 14.63 -7.08 20.09
CA SER A 494 15.95 -7.54 19.64
C SER A 494 17.03 -6.46 19.69
N LYS A 495 16.67 -5.20 19.98
CA LYS A 495 17.53 -4.00 19.78
C LYS A 495 18.14 -3.94 18.37
N THR A 496 17.57 -4.64 17.39
CA THR A 496 18.07 -4.61 16.01
C THR A 496 17.64 -3.30 15.36
N ILE A 497 18.59 -2.67 14.66
CA ILE A 497 18.35 -1.47 13.86
C ILE A 497 17.41 -1.84 12.71
N GLY A 498 16.28 -1.13 12.61
CA GLY A 498 15.32 -1.32 11.54
C GLY A 498 15.82 -0.75 10.20
N PRO A 499 15.21 -1.16 9.08
CA PRO A 499 15.71 -0.84 7.74
C PRO A 499 15.81 0.67 7.48
N VAL A 500 14.82 1.47 7.88
CA VAL A 500 14.84 2.93 7.62
C VAL A 500 15.96 3.61 8.40
N LEU A 501 16.16 3.22 9.67
CA LEU A 501 17.25 3.78 10.46
C LEU A 501 18.61 3.38 9.89
N GLN A 502 18.77 2.13 9.46
CA GLN A 502 20.01 1.64 8.84
C GLN A 502 20.35 2.44 7.57
N THR A 503 19.37 2.63 6.68
CA THR A 503 19.50 3.42 5.46
C THR A 503 19.97 4.85 5.74
N TYR A 504 19.47 5.51 6.80
CA TYR A 504 19.96 6.82 7.20
C TYR A 504 21.34 6.78 7.85
N ILE A 505 21.64 5.80 8.71
CA ILE A 505 22.98 5.62 9.29
C ILE A 505 24.03 5.51 8.18
N ASP A 506 23.77 4.67 7.18
CA ASP A 506 24.68 4.47 6.04
C ASP A 506 24.84 5.77 5.25
N LYS A 507 23.75 6.50 5.01
CA LYS A 507 23.80 7.78 4.29
C LYS A 507 24.58 8.86 5.04
N TYR A 508 24.39 9.02 6.35
CA TYR A 508 25.14 10.02 7.12
C TYR A 508 26.60 9.62 7.32
N THR A 509 26.90 8.33 7.38
CA THR A 509 28.28 7.80 7.37
C THR A 509 28.95 8.06 6.02
N TYR A 510 28.23 7.89 4.91
CA TYR A 510 28.70 8.28 3.58
C TYR A 510 28.93 9.78 3.46
N ILE A 511 28.00 10.62 3.95
CA ILE A 511 28.16 12.07 3.97
C ILE A 511 29.43 12.44 4.73
N ALA A 512 29.65 11.85 5.91
CA ALA A 512 30.82 12.09 6.73
C ALA A 512 32.12 11.72 6.02
N ASN A 513 32.17 10.58 5.32
CA ASN A 513 33.39 10.10 4.66
C ASN A 513 33.64 10.75 3.29
N GLU A 514 32.62 11.06 2.51
CA GLU A 514 32.77 11.48 1.10
C GLU A 514 32.30 12.92 0.85
N ASP A 515 31.03 13.22 1.12
CA ASP A 515 30.45 14.51 0.73
C ASP A 515 31.12 15.70 1.47
N LEU A 516 31.47 15.53 2.75
CA LEU A 516 32.14 16.56 3.55
C LEU A 516 33.56 16.89 3.07
N LYS A 517 34.20 16.07 2.23
CA LYS A 517 35.52 16.40 1.65
C LYS A 517 35.46 17.55 0.64
N THR A 518 34.28 17.85 0.10
CA THR A 518 34.06 18.86 -0.95
C THR A 518 33.10 19.98 -0.54
N ALA A 519 32.67 19.98 0.73
CA ALA A 519 31.74 20.95 1.30
C ALA A 519 32.36 21.62 2.53
N TYR A 520 31.91 22.84 2.83
CA TYR A 520 32.35 23.58 4.00
C TYR A 520 31.18 24.08 4.84
N TYR A 521 31.36 24.18 6.15
CA TYR A 521 30.33 24.65 7.05
C TYR A 521 30.17 26.17 6.98
N SER A 522 28.95 26.67 6.79
CA SER A 522 28.64 28.10 6.89
C SER A 522 28.11 28.40 8.29
N ASN A 523 28.77 29.31 9.00
CA ASN A 523 28.30 29.79 10.30
C ASN A 523 27.02 30.62 10.18
N ILE A 524 26.86 31.35 9.07
CA ILE A 524 25.66 32.17 8.81
C ILE A 524 24.44 31.32 8.47
N LEU A 525 24.59 30.30 7.63
CA LEU A 525 23.47 29.43 7.24
C LEU A 525 23.23 28.25 8.20
N GLU A 526 24.13 28.05 9.17
CA GLU A 526 24.13 26.91 10.09
C GLU A 526 24.05 25.54 9.38
N THR A 527 24.70 25.39 8.22
CA THR A 527 24.70 24.17 7.41
C THR A 527 25.96 24.06 6.57
N PHE A 528 26.28 22.86 6.08
CA PHE A 528 27.33 22.73 5.06
C PHE A 528 26.82 23.14 3.68
N VAL A 529 27.66 23.89 2.98
CA VAL A 529 27.49 24.37 1.62
C VAL A 529 28.52 23.65 0.75
N SER A 530 28.10 23.06 -0.36
CA SER A 530 29.06 22.45 -1.29
C SER A 530 29.62 23.50 -2.24
N SER A 531 30.90 23.33 -2.56
CA SER A 531 31.57 24.03 -3.66
C SER A 531 31.05 23.63 -5.04
N SER A 532 30.26 22.55 -5.14
CA SER A 532 29.66 22.06 -6.39
C SER A 532 28.13 22.25 -6.40
N ASP A 533 27.60 22.88 -7.46
CA ASP A 533 26.15 23.07 -7.67
C ASP A 533 25.35 21.74 -7.75
N LYS A 534 26.04 20.60 -7.87
CA LYS A 534 25.43 19.27 -7.97
C LYS A 534 25.14 18.59 -6.63
N SER A 535 25.65 19.10 -5.51
CA SER A 535 25.49 18.40 -4.23
C SER A 535 24.05 18.53 -3.71
N LYS A 536 23.42 17.40 -3.37
CA LYS A 536 22.11 17.36 -2.69
C LYS A 536 22.25 17.46 -1.16
N LEU A 537 23.41 17.91 -0.66
CA LEU A 537 23.78 17.86 0.76
C LEU A 537 22.79 18.61 1.65
N VAL A 538 22.43 19.84 1.27
CA VAL A 538 21.53 20.73 2.03
C VAL A 538 20.18 20.06 2.36
N TYR A 539 19.69 19.18 1.49
CA TYR A 539 18.43 18.45 1.72
C TYR A 539 18.51 17.42 2.86
N PHE A 540 19.71 17.03 3.30
CA PHE A 540 19.92 16.06 4.37
C PHE A 540 20.37 16.66 5.70
N ILE A 541 21.13 17.76 5.67
CA ILE A 541 21.81 18.28 6.87
C ILE A 541 21.33 19.66 7.33
N SER A 542 20.45 20.32 6.58
CA SER A 542 19.87 21.59 7.03
C SER A 542 19.05 21.40 8.31
N LYS A 543 18.94 22.45 9.13
CA LYS A 543 18.13 22.44 10.37
C LYS A 543 16.69 21.91 10.17
N PRO A 544 15.95 22.32 9.11
CA PRO A 544 14.64 21.73 8.82
C PRO A 544 14.71 20.23 8.48
N ALA A 545 15.75 19.78 7.77
CA ALA A 545 15.92 18.37 7.43
C ALA A 545 16.20 17.52 8.67
N LEU A 546 17.07 17.95 9.57
CA LEU A 546 17.36 17.23 10.82
C LEU A 546 16.17 17.19 11.77
N LEU A 547 15.40 18.28 11.87
CA LEU A 547 14.14 18.28 12.63
C LEU A 547 13.14 17.26 12.05
N LYS A 548 13.03 17.18 10.72
CA LYS A 548 12.16 16.21 10.05
C LYS A 548 12.68 14.78 10.23
N LEU A 549 13.99 14.58 10.22
CA LEU A 549 14.61 13.30 10.52
C LEU A 549 14.26 12.84 11.95
N GLN A 550 14.40 13.72 12.95
CA GLN A 550 14.02 13.41 14.34
C GLN A 550 12.53 13.01 14.45
N GLN A 551 11.64 13.65 13.68
CA GLN A 551 10.23 13.26 13.62
C GLN A 551 9.99 11.89 12.97
N ILE A 552 10.94 11.39 12.17
CA ILE A 552 10.85 10.09 11.50
C ILE A 552 11.42 8.99 12.38
N ILE A 553 12.68 9.13 12.82
CA ILE A 553 13.43 8.07 13.52
C ILE A 553 13.45 8.23 15.05
N GLY A 554 12.83 9.30 15.57
CA GLY A 554 12.82 9.63 16.99
C GLY A 554 14.19 10.04 17.53
N THR A 555 14.22 10.37 18.82
CA THR A 555 15.45 10.72 19.55
C THR A 555 16.43 9.55 19.61
N LYS A 556 15.92 8.33 19.82
CA LYS A 556 16.73 7.09 19.83
C LYS A 556 17.41 6.83 18.48
N GLY A 557 16.72 7.04 17.35
CA GLY A 557 17.34 6.89 16.03
C GLY A 557 18.41 7.95 15.76
N CYS A 558 18.15 9.21 16.11
CA CYS A 558 19.16 10.26 16.03
C CYS A 558 20.40 9.94 16.88
N LEU A 559 20.20 9.34 18.07
CA LEU A 559 21.29 8.89 18.92
C LEU A 559 22.14 7.79 18.25
N SER A 560 21.52 6.84 17.55
CA SER A 560 22.26 5.82 16.79
C SER A 560 23.10 6.42 15.66
N ILE A 561 22.58 7.41 14.93
CA ILE A 561 23.36 8.15 13.92
C ILE A 561 24.53 8.90 14.58
N PHE A 562 24.26 9.60 15.68
CA PHE A 562 25.28 10.30 16.46
C PHE A 562 26.40 9.36 16.94
N GLN A 563 26.05 8.15 17.38
CA GLN A 563 27.01 7.11 17.74
C GLN A 563 27.79 6.58 16.54
N SER A 564 27.14 6.35 15.39
CA SER A 564 27.84 5.95 14.15
C SER A 564 28.88 6.99 13.73
N LEU A 565 28.50 8.28 13.73
CA LEU A 565 29.42 9.39 13.45
C LEU A 565 30.58 9.45 14.44
N THR A 566 30.33 9.10 15.71
CA THR A 566 31.39 8.99 16.74
C THR A 566 32.40 7.90 16.39
N THR A 567 31.93 6.74 15.95
CA THR A 567 32.78 5.64 15.48
C THR A 567 33.56 6.02 14.23
N THR A 568 32.92 6.70 13.26
CA THR A 568 33.58 7.21 12.05
C THR A 568 34.69 8.20 12.39
N PHE A 569 34.41 9.17 13.26
CA PHE A 569 35.40 10.13 13.74
C PHE A 569 36.56 9.41 14.46
N ALA A 570 36.26 8.54 15.43
CA ALA A 570 37.29 7.87 16.23
C ALA A 570 38.23 7.02 15.36
N LYS A 571 37.70 6.33 14.34
CA LYS A 571 38.50 5.58 13.37
C LYS A 571 39.48 6.50 12.62
N LEU A 572 38.97 7.57 11.99
CA LEU A 572 39.80 8.52 11.24
C LEU A 572 40.80 9.27 12.15
N PHE A 573 40.40 9.59 13.38
CA PHE A 573 41.25 10.25 14.36
C PHE A 573 42.39 9.33 14.82
N ASN A 574 42.11 8.05 15.02
CA ASN A 574 43.14 7.06 15.36
C ASN A 574 44.11 6.82 14.19
N ASP A 575 43.60 6.76 12.96
CA ASP A 575 44.44 6.68 11.76
C ASP A 575 45.34 7.93 11.62
N PHE A 576 44.80 9.10 11.95
CA PHE A 576 45.57 10.34 12.06
C PHE A 576 46.65 10.26 13.15
N LEU A 577 46.33 9.86 14.37
CA LEU A 577 47.28 9.79 15.49
C LEU A 577 48.42 8.79 15.21
N SER A 578 48.11 7.62 14.67
CA SER A 578 49.11 6.60 14.34
C SER A 578 50.05 7.05 13.22
N SER A 579 49.55 7.85 12.27
CA SER A 579 50.34 8.40 11.16
C SER A 579 51.14 9.64 11.60
N ALA A 580 50.54 10.53 12.38
CA ALA A 580 51.16 11.73 12.93
C ALA A 580 52.29 11.40 13.91
N SER A 581 52.15 10.35 14.73
CA SER A 581 53.21 9.92 15.66
C SER A 581 54.48 9.49 14.93
N LYS A 582 54.36 8.73 13.83
CA LYS A 582 55.47 8.31 12.97
C LYS A 582 56.19 9.48 12.31
N LEU A 583 55.45 10.51 11.90
CA LEU A 583 56.04 11.69 11.26
C LEU A 583 56.70 12.60 12.30
N SER A 584 56.03 12.83 13.43
CA SER A 584 56.56 13.70 14.47
C SER A 584 57.82 13.16 15.14
N SER A 585 57.99 11.84 15.22
CA SER A 585 59.24 11.24 15.69
C SER A 585 60.39 11.42 14.68
N LYS A 586 60.09 11.54 13.38
CA LYS A 586 61.10 11.75 12.32
C LYS A 586 61.54 13.21 12.21
N GLU A 587 60.64 14.16 12.43
CA GLU A 587 60.89 15.61 12.27
C GLU A 587 60.87 16.38 13.60
N GLU A 588 61.22 15.76 14.73
CA GLU A 588 61.03 16.33 16.07
C GLU A 588 61.72 17.71 16.25
N SER A 589 62.94 17.88 15.75
CA SER A 589 63.67 19.15 15.81
C SER A 589 63.02 20.25 14.96
N ASN A 590 62.46 19.89 13.81
CA ASN A 590 61.79 20.82 12.90
C ASN A 590 60.45 21.28 13.50
N ILE A 591 59.65 20.35 14.04
CA ILE A 591 58.35 20.65 14.65
C ILE A 591 58.50 21.53 15.89
N LYS A 592 59.52 21.28 16.74
CA LYS A 592 59.82 22.16 17.89
C LYS A 592 60.11 23.59 17.44
N ASN A 593 60.76 23.72 16.29
CA ASN A 593 61.06 25.00 15.65
C ASN A 593 59.88 25.56 14.83
N GLY A 594 58.70 24.93 14.81
CA GLY A 594 57.52 25.40 14.07
C GLY A 594 57.63 25.20 12.56
N PHE A 595 58.28 24.15 12.09
CA PHE A 595 58.45 23.85 10.68
C PHE A 595 58.21 22.36 10.39
N ILE A 596 57.55 22.07 9.27
CA ILE A 596 57.40 20.70 8.73
C ILE A 596 57.86 20.71 7.26
N SER A 597 58.79 19.81 6.94
CA SER A 597 59.36 19.63 5.59
C SER A 597 58.70 18.51 4.80
N SER A 598 57.89 17.68 5.44
CA SER A 598 57.32 16.48 4.84
C SER A 598 56.37 16.78 3.69
N PRO A 599 56.47 16.06 2.55
CA PRO A 599 55.53 16.16 1.44
C PRO A 599 54.12 15.63 1.79
N ASP A 600 53.98 14.87 2.88
CA ASP A 600 52.67 14.39 3.35
C ASP A 600 51.94 15.39 4.27
N SER A 601 52.56 16.52 4.64
CA SER A 601 52.00 17.55 5.52
C SER A 601 50.62 18.06 5.06
N ASP A 602 50.43 18.25 3.76
CA ASP A 602 49.15 18.63 3.15
C ASP A 602 48.04 17.59 3.37
N LYS A 603 48.39 16.29 3.39
CA LYS A 603 47.41 15.23 3.66
C LYS A 603 46.97 15.26 5.12
N TYR A 604 47.89 15.53 6.04
CA TYR A 604 47.59 15.61 7.47
C TYR A 604 46.67 16.78 7.78
N ILE A 605 46.97 18.00 7.32
CA ILE A 605 46.12 19.16 7.59
C ILE A 605 44.72 19.00 6.98
N LYS A 606 44.62 18.46 5.75
CA LYS A 606 43.33 18.10 5.13
C LYS A 606 42.52 17.13 5.98
N LEU A 607 43.18 16.11 6.54
CA LEU A 607 42.54 15.13 7.43
C LEU A 607 42.06 15.78 8.73
N VAL A 608 42.85 16.69 9.34
CA VAL A 608 42.42 17.41 10.56
C VAL A 608 41.24 18.35 10.26
N CYS A 609 41.26 19.09 9.15
CA CYS A 609 40.12 19.92 8.73
C CYS A 609 38.85 19.06 8.51
N HIS A 610 39.00 17.89 7.89
CA HIS A 610 37.90 16.95 7.68
C HIS A 610 37.37 16.37 9.00
N LEU A 611 38.24 16.02 9.94
CA LEU A 611 37.85 15.61 11.30
C LEU A 611 37.04 16.70 12.00
N GLY A 612 37.41 17.98 11.83
CA GLY A 612 36.64 19.13 12.32
C GLY A 612 35.25 19.21 11.71
N ALA A 613 35.11 18.94 10.40
CA ALA A 613 33.82 18.87 9.72
C ALA A 613 32.93 17.73 10.26
N ILE A 614 33.49 16.54 10.52
CA ILE A 614 32.74 15.41 11.11
C ILE A 614 32.25 15.76 12.52
N LEU A 615 33.10 16.38 13.35
CA LEU A 615 32.70 16.84 14.68
C LEU A 615 31.59 17.89 14.62
N LYS A 616 31.64 18.80 13.63
CA LYS A 616 30.57 19.79 13.42
C LYS A 616 29.27 19.13 12.98
N LEU A 617 29.32 18.16 12.07
CA LEU A 617 28.14 17.36 11.70
C LEU A 617 27.55 16.63 12.92
N ARG A 618 28.40 16.04 13.75
CA ARG A 618 28.00 15.38 15.00
C ARG A 618 27.34 16.35 15.98
N GLU A 619 27.89 17.56 16.12
CA GLU A 619 27.30 18.63 16.94
C GLU A 619 25.91 19.04 16.43
N MET A 620 25.70 19.14 15.11
CA MET A 620 24.39 19.42 14.54
C MET A 620 23.34 18.37 14.93
N PHE A 621 23.73 17.10 15.06
CA PHE A 621 22.84 16.02 15.51
C PHE A 621 22.52 16.09 17.01
N ARG A 622 23.42 16.64 17.83
CA ARG A 622 23.30 16.66 19.30
C ARG A 622 21.98 17.27 19.78
N GLN A 623 21.53 18.34 19.14
CA GLN A 623 20.28 19.03 19.48
C GLN A 623 19.03 18.14 19.32
N TYR A 624 19.15 17.02 18.60
CA TYR A 624 18.04 16.10 18.29
C TYR A 624 18.12 14.77 19.05
N THR A 625 19.20 14.50 19.80
CA THR A 625 19.39 13.25 20.55
C THR A 625 18.88 13.31 21.99
N GLY A 626 18.59 14.50 22.52
CA GLY A 626 18.20 14.71 23.93
C GLY A 626 19.38 14.67 24.91
N ILE A 627 20.62 14.67 24.41
CA ILE A 627 21.84 14.80 25.22
C ILE A 627 22.08 16.29 25.50
N ASN A 628 22.27 16.66 26.78
CA ASN A 628 22.61 18.04 27.17
C ASN A 628 23.98 18.48 26.62
N ASP A 629 24.22 19.78 26.57
CA ASP A 629 25.54 20.29 26.18
C ASP A 629 26.63 19.74 27.11
N MET A 630 27.53 18.96 26.51
CA MET A 630 28.65 18.34 27.18
C MET A 630 29.94 18.78 26.50
N MET A 631 30.91 19.15 27.31
CA MET A 631 32.27 19.38 26.85
C MET A 631 32.91 18.05 26.41
N PRO A 632 33.94 18.05 25.54
CA PRO A 632 34.54 16.82 25.04
C PRO A 632 35.03 15.85 26.13
N HIS A 633 35.50 16.37 27.27
CA HIS A 633 35.90 15.55 28.43
C HIS A 633 34.75 14.89 29.20
N GLU A 634 33.52 15.36 29.00
CA GLU A 634 32.29 14.82 29.60
C GLU A 634 31.57 13.86 28.64
N ASP A 635 31.96 13.85 27.36
CA ASP A 635 31.39 12.98 26.33
C ASP A 635 31.94 11.54 26.44
N GLY A 636 31.37 10.78 27.37
CA GLY A 636 31.78 9.40 27.63
C GLY A 636 31.71 8.48 26.40
N SER A 637 30.80 8.76 25.44
CA SER A 637 30.68 7.98 24.21
C SER A 637 31.88 8.18 23.28
N LEU A 638 32.26 9.44 23.06
CA LEU A 638 33.41 9.82 22.25
C LEU A 638 34.70 9.34 22.88
N LEU A 639 34.87 9.58 24.18
CA LEU A 639 36.07 9.17 24.91
C LEU A 639 36.24 7.65 24.93
N LYS A 640 35.16 6.87 25.07
CA LYS A 640 35.22 5.41 25.06
C LYS A 640 35.73 4.88 23.72
N GLU A 641 35.26 5.42 22.60
CA GLU A 641 35.71 5.00 21.26
C GLU A 641 37.15 5.42 20.97
N ILE A 642 37.56 6.63 21.38
CA ILE A 642 38.96 7.08 21.26
C ILE A 642 39.89 6.23 22.16
N LYS A 643 39.43 5.87 23.36
CA LYS A 643 40.23 5.12 24.36
C LYS A 643 40.58 3.68 23.96
N ARG A 644 39.94 3.12 22.93
CA ARG A 644 40.17 1.75 22.47
C ARG A 644 41.51 1.53 21.75
N ASN A 645 42.30 2.58 21.49
CA ASN A 645 43.49 2.51 20.65
C ASN A 645 44.80 2.72 21.42
N GLU A 646 45.83 1.91 21.15
CA GLU A 646 47.16 2.03 21.76
C GLU A 646 47.89 3.34 21.44
N SER A 647 47.49 4.04 20.37
CA SER A 647 48.07 5.31 19.91
C SER A 647 47.83 6.50 20.85
N LEU A 648 47.02 6.33 21.90
CA LEU A 648 46.78 7.34 22.96
C LEU A 648 48.05 7.79 23.67
N LYS A 649 49.11 6.99 23.69
CA LYS A 649 50.40 7.37 24.28
C LYS A 649 50.95 8.66 23.65
N TYR A 650 50.70 8.87 22.36
CA TYR A 650 51.17 10.05 21.63
C TYR A 650 50.44 11.35 22.01
N LEU A 651 49.22 11.25 22.55
CA LEU A 651 48.49 12.41 23.09
C LEU A 651 49.13 12.93 24.38
N GLN A 652 49.73 12.05 25.19
CA GLN A 652 50.18 12.35 26.56
C GLN A 652 51.34 13.36 26.65
N ASP A 653 52.12 13.55 25.58
CA ASP A 653 53.30 14.43 25.57
C ASP A 653 53.01 15.85 25.07
N ASN A 654 51.75 16.22 24.81
CA ASN A 654 51.36 17.50 24.18
C ASN A 654 52.01 17.75 22.80
N ARG A 655 52.75 16.79 22.24
CA ARG A 655 53.45 16.88 20.94
C ARG A 655 52.48 17.02 19.77
N ILE A 656 51.27 16.47 19.89
CA ILE A 656 50.27 16.53 18.83
C ILE A 656 49.78 17.96 18.55
N SER A 657 49.62 18.80 19.58
CA SER A 657 49.18 20.19 19.40
C SER A 657 50.29 21.00 18.72
N GLN A 658 51.54 20.77 19.11
CA GLN A 658 52.72 21.35 18.46
C GLN A 658 52.85 20.89 17.00
N PHE A 659 52.58 19.62 16.71
CA PHE A 659 52.55 19.08 15.35
C PHE A 659 51.45 19.75 14.50
N ILE A 660 50.22 19.84 15.00
CA ILE A 660 49.12 20.52 14.29
C ILE A 660 49.45 22.01 14.08
N GLY A 661 50.03 22.67 15.08
CA GLY A 661 50.49 24.06 14.95
C GLY A 661 51.59 24.22 13.88
N ALA A 662 52.53 23.28 13.79
CA ALA A 662 53.60 23.29 12.78
C ALA A 662 53.09 23.04 11.34
N LEU A 663 51.91 22.42 11.16
CA LEU A 663 51.28 22.29 9.83
C LEU A 663 50.92 23.65 9.22
N PHE A 664 50.91 24.74 9.98
CA PHE A 664 50.73 26.09 9.42
C PHE A 664 51.93 26.60 8.60
N SER A 665 53.05 25.87 8.52
CA SER A 665 54.18 26.21 7.65
C SER A 665 54.16 25.54 6.27
N CYS A 666 53.17 24.70 5.94
CA CYS A 666 53.15 23.91 4.70
C CYS A 666 52.53 24.63 3.49
N GLN A 667 52.67 24.04 2.29
CA GLN A 667 52.18 24.63 1.03
C GLN A 667 50.65 24.61 0.92
N TYR A 668 49.95 23.70 1.62
CA TYR A 668 48.48 23.59 1.65
C TYR A 668 47.72 24.93 1.64
N TRP A 669 48.23 25.91 2.40
CA TRP A 669 47.59 27.21 2.63
C TRP A 669 47.61 28.14 1.42
N GLU A 670 48.29 27.79 0.32
CA GLU A 670 48.28 28.55 -0.94
C GLU A 670 46.85 28.84 -1.44
N ASN A 671 45.93 27.89 -1.22
CA ASN A 671 44.52 27.99 -1.64
C ASN A 671 43.58 28.44 -0.50
N PHE A 672 44.11 29.04 0.57
CA PHE A 672 43.30 29.46 1.71
C PHE A 672 42.33 30.58 1.31
N GLU A 673 41.03 30.28 1.37
CA GLU A 673 39.98 31.19 0.97
C GLU A 673 38.94 31.37 2.09
N TYR A 674 38.95 32.58 2.67
CA TYR A 674 37.93 33.02 3.61
C TYR A 674 36.73 33.60 2.86
N ASP A 675 35.57 32.96 3.04
CA ASP A 675 34.29 33.36 2.47
C ASP A 675 33.52 34.25 3.45
N VAL A 676 33.51 35.55 3.14
CA VAL A 676 32.85 36.58 3.95
C VAL A 676 31.33 36.39 3.99
N ALA A 677 30.72 35.84 2.93
CA ALA A 677 29.26 35.69 2.83
C ALA A 677 28.74 34.58 3.74
N HIS A 678 29.61 33.63 4.09
CA HIS A 678 29.28 32.46 4.90
C HIS A 678 29.93 32.46 6.29
N ASP A 679 30.79 33.45 6.57
CA ASP A 679 31.66 33.53 7.75
C ASP A 679 32.41 32.21 7.98
N ALA A 680 33.05 31.73 6.90
CA ALA A 680 33.61 30.40 6.83
C ALA A 680 34.88 30.34 5.99
N ILE A 681 35.64 29.25 6.14
CA ILE A 681 36.80 28.95 5.30
C ILE A 681 36.47 27.71 4.46
N LYS A 682 36.69 27.78 3.14
CA LYS A 682 36.20 26.78 2.16
C LYS A 682 36.75 25.37 2.32
N ASP A 683 37.81 25.19 3.12
CA ASP A 683 38.45 23.91 3.41
C ASP A 683 38.12 23.34 4.80
N ASN A 684 37.19 23.98 5.54
CA ASN A 684 36.84 23.68 6.93
C ASN A 684 37.94 23.92 7.98
N SER A 685 39.03 24.60 7.65
CA SER A 685 40.08 24.92 8.65
C SER A 685 39.58 25.79 9.82
N HIS A 686 38.48 26.52 9.66
CA HIS A 686 37.80 27.24 10.74
C HIS A 686 37.20 26.32 11.81
N LEU A 687 37.08 25.01 11.55
CA LEU A 687 36.58 24.00 12.50
C LEU A 687 37.71 23.27 13.25
N LEU A 688 38.99 23.64 13.02
CA LEU A 688 40.14 23.02 13.66
C LEU A 688 40.07 23.09 15.20
N GLY A 689 39.49 24.15 15.75
CA GLY A 689 39.30 24.31 17.20
C GLY A 689 38.52 23.14 17.81
N LYS A 690 37.57 22.56 17.09
CA LYS A 690 36.82 21.38 17.57
C LYS A 690 37.69 20.12 17.70
N VAL A 691 38.69 19.95 16.83
CA VAL A 691 39.62 18.81 16.92
C VAL A 691 40.59 19.02 18.09
N LEU A 692 41.07 20.25 18.27
CA LEU A 692 41.91 20.63 19.41
C LEU A 692 41.16 20.46 20.74
N ASP A 693 39.88 20.79 20.78
CA ASP A 693 39.00 20.55 21.92
C ASP A 693 38.87 19.07 22.27
N VAL A 694 38.74 18.19 21.29
CA VAL A 694 38.72 16.74 21.54
C VAL A 694 40.06 16.26 22.09
N ILE A 695 41.19 16.78 21.58
CA ILE A 695 42.53 16.47 22.09
C ILE A 695 42.66 16.95 23.54
N CYS A 696 42.36 18.22 23.80
CA CYS A 696 42.42 18.85 25.12
C CYS A 696 41.51 18.11 26.12
N GLY A 697 40.25 17.87 25.74
CA GLY A 697 39.29 17.15 26.56
C GLY A 697 39.69 15.71 26.84
N THR A 698 40.34 15.02 25.89
CA THR A 698 40.91 13.69 26.12
C THR A 698 42.04 13.75 27.15
N LEU A 699 42.90 14.77 27.12
CA LEU A 699 43.97 14.95 28.09
C LEU A 699 43.46 15.28 29.49
N ILE A 700 42.42 16.11 29.60
CA ILE A 700 41.72 16.40 30.86
C ILE A 700 41.11 15.11 31.42
N ALA A 701 40.40 14.33 30.58
CA ALA A 701 39.78 13.07 30.99
C ALA A 701 40.79 11.99 31.40
N LEU A 702 42.03 12.08 30.94
CA LEU A 702 43.15 11.23 31.36
C LEU A 702 43.93 11.78 32.57
N LYS A 703 43.49 12.92 33.13
CA LYS A 703 44.18 13.65 34.22
C LYS A 703 45.62 14.03 33.87
N LYS A 704 45.89 14.30 32.59
CA LYS A 704 47.22 14.69 32.06
C LYS A 704 47.35 16.19 31.77
N LEU A 705 46.23 16.92 31.76
CA LEU A 705 46.18 18.37 31.60
C LEU A 705 45.32 18.98 32.70
N VAL A 706 45.87 19.94 33.44
CA VAL A 706 45.20 20.63 34.56
C VAL A 706 44.63 21.98 34.12
N ALA A 707 45.33 22.69 33.24
CA ALA A 707 44.93 24.01 32.74
C ALA A 707 44.78 23.98 31.20
N PRO A 708 43.54 23.99 30.66
CA PRO A 708 43.27 24.04 29.22
C PRO A 708 43.87 25.26 28.52
N ASP A 709 43.92 26.40 29.20
CA ASP A 709 44.44 27.66 28.65
C ASP A 709 45.92 27.53 28.26
N LEU A 710 46.72 26.82 29.06
CA LEU A 710 48.15 26.59 28.77
C LEU A 710 48.34 25.76 27.49
N PHE A 711 47.42 24.82 27.22
CA PHE A 711 47.44 24.02 25.99
C PHE A 711 47.22 24.91 24.77
N TYR A 712 46.22 25.80 24.82
CA TYR A 712 45.92 26.71 23.72
C TYR A 712 46.99 27.80 23.54
N ILE A 713 47.56 28.32 24.62
CA ILE A 713 48.68 29.28 24.54
C ILE A 713 49.90 28.65 23.85
N ASP A 714 50.27 27.41 24.19
CA ASP A 714 51.37 26.71 23.51
C ASP A 714 51.05 26.42 22.03
N TYR A 715 49.83 25.96 21.75
CA TYR A 715 49.36 25.74 20.38
C TYR A 715 49.44 27.02 19.53
N PHE A 716 48.87 28.13 20.00
CA PHE A 716 48.88 29.40 19.27
C PHE A 716 50.30 29.93 19.09
N LYS A 717 51.17 29.83 20.10
CA LYS A 717 52.61 30.15 19.97
C LYS A 717 53.23 29.39 18.81
N LYS A 718 53.01 28.08 18.73
CA LYS A 718 53.55 27.23 17.65
C LYS A 718 52.94 27.56 16.29
N MET A 719 51.62 27.77 16.23
CA MET A 719 50.91 28.15 15.01
C MET A 719 51.47 29.47 14.43
N PHE A 720 51.62 30.53 15.24
CA PHE A 720 52.14 31.80 14.72
C PHE A 720 53.61 31.74 14.31
N ILE A 721 54.44 31.00 15.05
CA ILE A 721 55.84 30.72 14.62
C ILE A 721 55.83 30.02 13.26
N ALA A 722 54.96 29.03 13.07
CA ALA A 722 54.86 28.27 11.83
C ALA A 722 54.35 29.10 10.65
N ILE A 723 53.37 29.98 10.86
CA ILE A 723 52.92 30.95 9.85
C ILE A 723 54.07 31.88 9.45
N GLY A 724 54.84 32.38 10.42
CA GLY A 724 56.03 33.21 10.18
C GLY A 724 57.07 32.49 9.34
N LYS A 725 57.39 31.23 9.69
CA LYS A 725 58.32 30.41 8.91
C LYS A 725 57.83 30.08 7.51
N GLY A 726 56.53 29.78 7.35
CA GLY A 726 55.92 29.58 6.04
C GLY A 726 56.09 30.82 5.16
N ARG A 727 55.88 32.01 5.70
CA ARG A 727 56.15 33.28 5.01
C ARG A 727 57.60 33.36 4.54
N ASP A 728 58.56 33.08 5.41
CA ASP A 728 59.99 33.19 5.07
C ASP A 728 60.41 32.18 3.99
N ILE A 729 59.88 30.95 4.04
CA ILE A 729 60.16 29.87 3.10
C ILE A 729 59.59 30.18 1.71
N PHE A 730 58.35 30.69 1.65
CA PHE A 730 57.65 30.93 0.39
C PHE A 730 57.82 32.37 -0.13
N ALA A 731 58.47 33.27 0.61
CA ALA A 731 58.69 34.67 0.21
C ALA A 731 59.37 34.81 -1.17
N ASN A 732 60.28 33.88 -1.50
CA ASN A 732 61.03 33.89 -2.75
C ASN A 732 60.45 32.94 -3.82
N ASN A 733 59.41 32.18 -3.50
CA ASN A 733 58.82 31.20 -4.40
C ASN A 733 57.68 31.82 -5.21
N LYS A 734 57.98 32.28 -6.43
CA LYS A 734 56.96 32.87 -7.34
C LYS A 734 55.80 31.91 -7.69
N LYS A 735 55.94 30.61 -7.45
CA LYS A 735 54.90 29.60 -7.73
C LYS A 735 53.90 29.42 -6.60
N VAL A 736 54.18 29.91 -5.39
CA VAL A 736 53.34 29.68 -4.19
C VAL A 736 53.00 31.02 -3.55
N ASN A 737 51.72 31.38 -3.56
CA ASN A 737 51.25 32.59 -2.88
C ASN A 737 50.80 32.26 -1.44
N PHE A 738 51.71 32.39 -0.47
CA PHE A 738 51.42 32.06 0.93
C PHE A 738 50.67 33.20 1.66
N PRO A 739 49.40 33.00 2.08
CA PRO A 739 48.54 34.10 2.54
C PRO A 739 48.71 34.38 4.04
N TYR A 740 49.93 34.72 4.48
CA TYR A 740 50.28 34.79 5.91
C TYR A 740 49.35 35.70 6.75
N LEU A 741 48.95 36.86 6.23
CA LEU A 741 48.04 37.79 6.94
C LEU A 741 46.63 37.22 7.10
N VAL A 742 46.18 36.43 6.12
CA VAL A 742 44.82 35.90 6.09
C VAL A 742 44.70 34.67 6.97
N LEU A 743 45.78 33.90 7.12
CA LEU A 743 45.84 32.75 8.04
C LEU A 743 45.66 33.15 9.50
N LEU A 744 45.90 34.42 9.86
CA LEU A 744 45.58 34.94 11.19
C LEU A 744 44.08 34.88 11.50
N LEU A 745 43.21 34.94 10.48
CA LEU A 745 41.76 34.75 10.65
C LEU A 745 41.42 33.32 11.10
N ALA A 746 42.22 32.32 10.71
CA ALA A 746 42.02 30.95 11.20
C ALA A 746 42.20 30.87 12.73
N GLY A 747 43.11 31.67 13.30
CA GLY A 747 43.29 31.78 14.75
C GLY A 747 42.03 32.26 15.47
N ASP A 748 41.38 33.31 14.94
CA ASP A 748 40.09 33.81 15.48
C ASP A 748 38.98 32.76 15.40
N HIS A 749 38.88 32.05 14.27
CA HIS A 749 37.88 30.98 14.12
C HIS A 749 38.15 29.77 15.03
N ILE A 750 39.42 29.44 15.31
CA ILE A 750 39.78 28.38 16.27
C ILE A 750 39.28 28.76 17.67
N ILE A 751 39.45 30.02 18.10
CA ILE A 751 38.91 30.49 19.39
C ILE A 751 37.39 30.43 19.40
N LYS A 752 36.74 31.01 18.37
CA LYS A 752 35.28 31.01 18.26
C LYS A 752 34.65 29.62 18.22
N SER A 753 35.37 28.62 17.70
CA SER A 753 34.88 27.24 17.59
C SER A 753 35.23 26.36 18.78
N SER A 754 36.09 26.83 19.68
CA SER A 754 36.57 26.11 20.85
C SER A 754 35.71 26.37 22.09
N CYS A 755 35.55 25.35 22.94
CA CYS A 755 34.96 25.47 24.28
C CYS A 755 35.99 25.67 25.40
N TYR A 756 37.28 25.60 25.09
CA TYR A 756 38.38 25.71 26.05
C TYR A 756 39.32 26.90 25.79
N ALA A 757 39.22 27.53 24.61
CA ALA A 757 40.03 28.68 24.26
C ALA A 757 39.22 29.97 24.38
N ASP A 758 39.87 31.02 24.85
CA ASP A 758 39.33 32.38 24.90
C ASP A 758 40.30 33.35 24.22
N TYR A 759 39.92 34.63 24.15
CA TYR A 759 40.78 35.65 23.56
C TYR A 759 42.04 35.93 24.40
N SER A 760 42.07 35.59 25.69
CA SER A 760 43.28 35.73 26.51
C SER A 760 44.42 34.82 26.03
N SER A 761 44.06 33.68 25.43
CA SER A 761 44.98 32.69 24.89
C SER A 761 45.79 33.18 23.67
N ILE A 762 45.29 34.20 22.95
CA ILE A 762 45.92 34.76 21.73
C ILE A 762 46.46 36.18 21.90
N GLU A 763 45.93 36.96 22.84
CA GLU A 763 46.17 38.41 22.94
C GLU A 763 47.66 38.77 23.08
N ASN A 764 48.43 37.93 23.79
CA ASN A 764 49.88 38.10 23.98
C ASN A 764 50.71 37.80 22.70
N LEU A 765 50.10 37.25 21.65
CA LEU A 765 50.75 36.87 20.40
C LEU A 765 50.30 37.79 19.26
N VAL A 766 48.99 38.04 19.16
CA VAL A 766 48.37 38.93 18.18
C VAL A 766 47.21 39.63 18.85
N SER A 767 47.27 40.96 18.96
CA SER A 767 46.16 41.73 19.54
C SER A 767 44.90 41.60 18.68
N TYR A 768 43.74 41.40 19.30
CA TYR A 768 42.46 41.29 18.59
C TYR A 768 42.16 42.48 17.66
N GLN A 769 42.62 43.69 18.02
CA GLN A 769 42.45 44.88 17.19
C GLN A 769 43.07 44.71 15.79
N TYR A 770 44.15 43.94 15.69
CA TYR A 770 44.79 43.63 14.42
C TYR A 770 43.94 42.68 13.58
N ILE A 771 43.43 41.60 14.19
CA ILE A 771 42.50 40.65 13.55
C ILE A 771 41.24 41.38 13.05
N ARG A 772 40.68 42.28 13.86
CA ARG A 772 39.53 43.11 13.49
C ARG A 772 39.78 43.98 12.25
N SER A 773 40.99 44.54 12.13
CA SER A 773 41.38 45.33 10.96
C SER A 773 41.41 44.50 9.66
N LEU A 774 41.82 43.22 9.76
CA LEU A 774 41.81 42.27 8.65
C LEU A 774 40.38 41.93 8.20
N TYR A 775 39.49 41.65 9.15
CA TYR A 775 38.05 41.48 8.86
C TYR A 775 37.46 42.72 8.18
N THR A 776 37.73 43.91 8.71
CA THR A 776 37.22 45.19 8.18
C THR A 776 37.66 45.39 6.72
N THR A 777 38.93 45.10 6.41
CA THR A 777 39.47 45.22 5.06
C THR A 777 38.80 44.24 4.09
N ARG A 778 38.60 42.98 4.51
CA ARG A 778 37.94 41.93 3.72
C ARG A 778 36.47 42.22 3.47
N ILE A 779 35.73 42.61 4.52
CA ILE A 779 34.31 42.97 4.42
C ILE A 779 34.14 44.18 3.51
N THR A 780 34.97 45.22 3.67
CA THR A 780 34.92 46.42 2.82
C THR A 780 35.20 46.07 1.35
N ARG A 781 36.15 45.17 1.10
CA ARG A 781 36.46 44.68 -0.26
C ARG A 781 35.29 43.90 -0.85
N TYR A 782 34.71 42.97 -0.09
CA TYR A 782 33.54 42.20 -0.50
C TYR A 782 32.34 43.11 -0.81
N MET A 783 32.04 44.09 0.05
CA MET A 783 30.96 45.06 -0.18
C MET A 783 31.18 45.87 -1.47
N LYS A 784 32.42 46.31 -1.74
CA LYS A 784 32.77 46.98 -3.01
C LYS A 784 32.61 46.06 -4.23
N GLU A 785 32.97 44.79 -4.10
CA GLU A 785 32.84 43.79 -5.17
C GLU A 785 31.37 43.41 -5.44
N VAL A 786 30.52 43.37 -4.41
CA VAL A 786 29.06 43.15 -4.53
C VAL A 786 28.33 44.39 -5.09
N GLU A 787 28.79 45.60 -4.76
CA GLU A 787 28.23 46.86 -5.29
C GLU A 787 28.67 47.17 -6.75
N ALA A 788 29.84 46.72 -7.18
CA ALA A 788 30.38 46.94 -8.52
C ALA A 788 29.44 46.46 -9.67
N PRO A 789 28.82 45.27 -9.64
CA PRO A 789 27.87 44.83 -10.67
C PRO A 789 26.54 45.60 -10.67
N VAL A 790 26.19 46.30 -9.58
CA VAL A 790 24.97 47.13 -9.50
C VAL A 790 25.18 48.46 -10.24
N LYS A 791 26.39 49.03 -10.18
CA LYS A 791 26.75 50.27 -10.90
C LYS A 791 26.99 50.05 -12.41
N SER A 792 27.49 48.89 -12.82
CA SER A 792 27.66 48.54 -14.25
C SER A 792 26.32 48.25 -14.94
N LYS A 793 25.40 47.53 -14.28
CA LYS A 793 24.04 47.29 -14.80
C LYS A 793 23.22 48.58 -14.91
N LYS A 794 23.42 49.58 -14.04
CA LYS A 794 22.79 50.91 -14.17
C LYS A 794 23.28 51.66 -15.42
N LYS A 795 24.60 51.66 -15.69
CA LYS A 795 25.20 52.28 -16.89
C LYS A 795 24.83 51.53 -18.19
N GLU A 796 24.65 50.21 -18.16
CA GLU A 796 24.17 49.44 -19.31
C GLU A 796 22.68 49.67 -19.59
N LYS A 797 21.86 49.85 -18.55
CA LYS A 797 20.44 50.20 -18.70
C LYS A 797 20.27 51.60 -19.28
N GLU A 798 21.04 52.58 -18.79
CA GLU A 798 21.08 53.93 -19.37
C GLU A 798 21.57 53.95 -20.83
N LYS A 799 22.59 53.13 -21.18
CA LYS A 799 23.04 52.99 -22.58
C LYS A 799 22.05 52.27 -23.49
N LYS A 800 21.26 51.32 -22.96
CA LYS A 800 20.16 50.66 -23.71
C LYS A 800 19.00 51.61 -23.92
N ASP A 801 18.62 52.37 -22.90
CA ASP A 801 17.53 53.35 -22.97
C ASP A 801 17.87 54.51 -23.93
N GLN A 802 19.14 54.94 -23.98
CA GLN A 802 19.63 55.91 -24.97
C GLN A 802 19.60 55.33 -26.40
N LYS A 803 20.08 54.08 -26.60
CA LYS A 803 20.03 53.40 -27.91
C LYS A 803 18.60 53.14 -28.40
N GLU A 804 17.64 52.92 -27.50
CA GLU A 804 16.23 52.80 -27.87
C GLU A 804 15.58 54.13 -28.23
N ARG A 805 15.95 55.22 -27.56
CA ARG A 805 15.53 56.58 -27.94
C ARG A 805 16.08 56.96 -29.33
N ASP A 806 17.36 56.70 -29.59
CA ASP A 806 17.99 56.97 -30.89
C ASP A 806 17.38 56.10 -32.01
N LYS A 807 17.03 54.83 -31.72
CA LYS A 807 16.32 53.96 -32.68
C LYS A 807 14.87 54.40 -32.94
N LYS A 808 14.18 54.96 -31.94
CA LYS A 808 12.82 55.52 -32.12
C LYS A 808 12.85 56.77 -32.98
N GLU A 809 13.79 57.69 -32.75
CA GLU A 809 13.96 58.88 -33.60
C GLU A 809 14.35 58.52 -35.05
N LYS A 810 15.21 57.51 -35.24
CA LYS A 810 15.57 57.04 -36.60
C LYS A 810 14.38 56.42 -37.33
N LYS A 811 13.54 55.64 -36.63
CA LYS A 811 12.30 55.06 -37.20
C LYS A 811 11.24 56.12 -37.49
N GLU A 812 11.15 57.20 -36.71
CA GLU A 812 10.25 58.32 -37.02
C GLU A 812 10.71 59.14 -38.22
N LYS A 813 12.03 59.38 -38.37
CA LYS A 813 12.60 59.99 -39.58
C LYS A 813 12.35 59.15 -40.82
N GLU A 814 12.57 57.83 -40.76
CA GLU A 814 12.27 56.93 -41.89
C GLU A 814 10.77 56.86 -42.21
N LYS A 815 9.89 56.96 -41.21
CA LYS A 815 8.43 57.03 -41.45
C LYS A 815 8.03 58.35 -42.11
N LYS A 816 8.62 59.48 -41.72
CA LYS A 816 8.39 60.79 -42.38
C LYS A 816 8.87 60.77 -43.84
N GLU A 817 10.08 60.25 -44.10
CA GLU A 817 10.60 60.13 -45.48
C GLU A 817 9.78 59.17 -46.35
N ARG A 818 9.29 58.05 -45.79
CA ARG A 818 8.39 57.13 -46.51
C ARG A 818 7.02 57.75 -46.80
N LYS A 819 6.52 58.61 -45.91
CA LYS A 819 5.27 59.35 -46.11
C LYS A 819 5.44 60.39 -47.23
N GLU A 820 6.52 61.17 -47.21
CA GLU A 820 6.85 62.12 -48.28
C GLU A 820 7.09 61.44 -49.63
N ARG A 821 7.74 60.26 -49.66
CA ARG A 821 7.91 59.48 -50.89
C ARG A 821 6.58 58.91 -51.42
N ARG A 822 5.65 58.53 -50.54
CA ARG A 822 4.30 58.09 -50.95
C ARG A 822 3.46 59.25 -51.49
N ASP A 823 3.55 60.43 -50.87
CA ASP A 823 2.84 61.62 -51.32
C ASP A 823 3.39 62.15 -52.66
N ARG A 824 4.72 62.04 -52.88
CA ARG A 824 5.34 62.34 -54.18
C ARG A 824 4.96 61.33 -55.27
N LYS A 825 4.75 60.04 -54.93
CA LYS A 825 4.27 59.04 -55.89
C LYS A 825 2.79 59.23 -56.24
N LYS A 826 1.93 59.59 -55.27
CA LYS A 826 0.52 59.91 -55.54
C LYS A 826 0.33 61.16 -56.40
N LYS A 827 1.19 62.18 -56.26
CA LYS A 827 1.16 63.38 -57.12
C LYS A 827 1.66 63.14 -58.57
N LYS A 828 2.39 62.04 -58.82
CA LYS A 828 2.86 61.66 -60.17
C LYS A 828 1.93 60.69 -60.90
N SER A 829 0.91 60.15 -60.23
CA SER A 829 -0.11 59.27 -60.84
C SER A 829 -1.45 59.98 -61.09
N SER A 830 -1.51 61.30 -60.91
CA SER A 830 -2.70 62.15 -61.12
C SER A 830 -2.43 63.34 -62.05
N LYS A 831 -1.43 63.22 -62.89
CA LYS A 831 -1.12 64.01 -64.09
C LYS A 831 -0.66 63.02 -65.15
#